data_AF-A0A1Y1RUC3-F1
#
_entry.id   AF-A0A1Y1RUC3-F1
#
_cell.length_a   1.000
_cell.length_b   1.000
_cell.length_c   1.000
_cell.angle_alpha   90.00
_cell.angle_beta   90.00
_cell.angle_gamma   90.00
#
_symmetry.space_group_name_H-M   'P 1'
#
loop_
_entity.id
_entity.type
_entity.pdbx_description
1 polymer ?
#
loop_
_entity_poly.entity_id
_entity_poly.type
_entity_poly.pdbx_seq_one_letter_code
_entity_poly.pdbx_strand_id
1 'polypeptide(L)'
;MLLDQDSDEDRGMDSQEQVHALKSVLHKLDTIAKRTGADEPLLRMAALLGDFDELKEIEPSRRQQEKQNLDWEHLEDLPEFREVLDEMFKDGYLLTFLKETNLPKPVYSWLKELRLADRIRFYLEAEVTDDTVRLLEGFNDELPEPLVFSVLSLVIPNLNQTPIQIAPKSADREAEDQPIEIFLRIWVMFHWYPEQLQDFINKLEISQLITLLETVFAVRRNSSGETKFQSRYENYPAIAQTLEAILALATKDPYVVKMIEQTIIEESAKKGLKDQEKLFGFLFSESQVHPEDQIMPLGEEDTDYDEMVETLAGIFLSGDVKPALKEWVNRANSKPGAPFLNRQFSRDVLGLMLDETLGTDNPVISLLWLWIAGTRWQMDDPDVDEWLWKLIEFAGDDPLLVRRVLTLGNDNWGDSALLDMWIAYVTKEWIQALSEADEKSTDDVALFANNFVLSQEFRQFINVFSASSDILVPRNPAELTSFSRLTVPCLISAALGNTQSREHIQNSTDMWGHIFLVAIELENPDPESIWAKFEYDNRIIDVPYAIWNDLGLPEERVLISSLLSFVQRYVPDVMMGVSLWQAYVAGTKFDQHDQVAIKDVLDRLQKESIDESLKFSIEVCLAAEAIRIEEGLLPGDPEDIQQLAEQSLELLRSLRGKFRDPDVAPDTELYLATSAAIVGGSILGWWKVLKPLLLTFRSLPALSVGNNLLHLDRSEVPLSVIPDAIDHILRLISKPDDLRDVRRSMTLYLLDKLKPIKGNPESRMLNTPLHDFEGFDPSRMEPDPVWRTAYLRALDDLAVKQTGKGHSIDPVLRKVSEEDLSPMVQEVAVEVRRGLQNLRTGWGPGSHRRHLFQAWWWIRQAHRISFNAEIDEVEANRVRNTEFR
;
A
#
# COMPACT_ATOMS: atom_id res chain seq x y z
N MET A 1 -6.47 -29.46 -43.39
CA MET A 1 -7.04 -29.37 -42.01
C MET A 1 -7.43 -27.96 -41.57
N LEU A 2 -6.52 -27.01 -41.33
CA LEU A 2 -6.90 -25.59 -41.09
C LEU A 2 -7.67 -24.97 -42.29
N LEU A 3 -7.49 -25.53 -43.48
CA LEU A 3 -8.17 -25.14 -44.73
C LEU A 3 -9.30 -26.09 -45.17
N ASP A 4 -9.61 -27.18 -44.46
CA ASP A 4 -10.42 -28.28 -45.04
C ASP A 4 -11.93 -28.19 -44.84
N GLN A 5 -12.46 -27.10 -44.28
CA GLN A 5 -13.91 -26.89 -44.20
C GLN A 5 -14.17 -25.40 -44.36
N ASP A 6 -14.35 -24.98 -45.60
CA ASP A 6 -15.29 -23.94 -46.04
C ASP A 6 -15.08 -23.73 -47.55
N SER A 7 -15.64 -24.65 -48.33
CA SER A 7 -16.03 -24.35 -49.70
C SER A 7 -17.43 -23.77 -49.65
N ASP A 8 -17.55 -22.47 -49.38
CA ASP A 8 -18.67 -21.66 -49.85
C ASP A 8 -18.28 -20.18 -49.82
N GLU A 9 -18.04 -19.67 -51.03
CA GLU A 9 -18.14 -18.29 -51.53
C GLU A 9 -18.40 -17.17 -50.50
N ASP A 10 -17.35 -16.56 -49.94
CA ASP A 10 -17.19 -15.09 -49.79
C ASP A 10 -16.05 -14.73 -48.82
N ARG A 11 -14.78 -14.73 -49.27
CA ARG A 11 -13.72 -13.88 -48.67
C ARG A 11 -12.71 -13.48 -49.76
N GLY A 12 -12.69 -12.18 -50.08
CA GLY A 12 -11.81 -11.58 -51.08
C GLY A 12 -10.37 -11.39 -50.60
N MET A 13 -9.60 -12.48 -50.51
CA MET A 13 -8.14 -12.46 -50.47
C MET A 13 -7.58 -13.34 -51.58
N ASP A 14 -6.42 -12.95 -52.11
CA ASP A 14 -5.75 -13.69 -53.18
C ASP A 14 -5.25 -15.03 -52.64
N SER A 15 -5.86 -16.12 -53.08
CA SER A 15 -5.54 -17.50 -52.67
C SER A 15 -4.05 -17.86 -52.76
N GLN A 16 -3.26 -17.11 -53.53
CA GLN A 16 -1.81 -17.31 -53.65
C GLN A 16 -1.02 -16.84 -52.43
N GLU A 17 -1.44 -15.75 -51.75
CA GLU A 17 -0.76 -15.22 -50.56
C GLU A 17 -0.93 -16.19 -49.38
N GLN A 18 -2.15 -16.71 -49.19
CA GLN A 18 -2.44 -17.72 -48.17
C GLN A 18 -1.64 -19.01 -48.38
N VAL A 19 -1.50 -19.45 -49.64
CA VAL A 19 -0.69 -20.65 -49.96
C VAL A 19 0.80 -20.42 -49.73
N HIS A 20 1.30 -19.21 -49.95
CA HIS A 20 2.71 -18.87 -49.68
C HIS A 20 3.00 -18.79 -48.17
N ALA A 21 2.12 -18.13 -47.42
CA ALA A 21 2.17 -18.08 -45.96
C ALA A 21 2.16 -19.49 -45.34
N LEU A 22 1.27 -20.38 -45.82
CA LEU A 22 1.20 -21.76 -45.34
C LEU A 22 2.47 -22.55 -45.61
N LYS A 23 3.10 -22.36 -46.79
CA LYS A 23 4.36 -23.04 -47.13
C LYS A 23 5.52 -22.59 -46.24
N SER A 24 5.55 -21.32 -45.84
CA SER A 24 6.52 -20.79 -44.89
C SER A 24 6.38 -21.47 -43.52
N VAL A 25 5.16 -21.51 -42.97
CA VAL A 25 4.88 -22.17 -41.68
C VAL A 25 5.20 -23.66 -41.73
N LEU A 26 4.77 -24.37 -42.78
CA LEU A 26 5.07 -25.79 -42.95
C LEU A 26 6.57 -26.07 -43.06
N HIS A 27 7.35 -25.18 -43.68
CA HIS A 27 8.80 -25.33 -43.75
C HIS A 27 9.47 -25.12 -42.38
N LYS A 28 9.00 -24.15 -41.58
CA LYS A 28 9.48 -23.93 -40.21
C LYS A 28 9.13 -25.13 -39.32
N LEU A 29 7.90 -25.65 -39.40
CA LEU A 29 7.48 -26.84 -38.66
C LEU A 29 8.22 -28.11 -39.10
N ASP A 30 8.47 -28.31 -40.40
CA ASP A 30 9.27 -29.43 -40.91
C ASP A 30 10.72 -29.36 -40.43
N THR A 31 11.25 -28.15 -40.22
CA THR A 31 12.58 -27.94 -39.64
C THR A 31 12.60 -28.32 -38.16
N ILE A 32 11.59 -27.92 -37.38
CA ILE A 32 11.43 -28.34 -35.98
C ILE A 32 11.28 -29.86 -35.91
N ALA A 33 10.38 -30.45 -36.72
CA ALA A 33 10.14 -31.89 -36.80
C ALA A 33 11.42 -32.71 -37.05
N LYS A 34 12.26 -32.25 -37.98
CA LYS A 34 13.53 -32.92 -38.30
C LYS A 34 14.56 -32.85 -37.18
N ARG A 35 14.51 -31.79 -36.36
CA ARG A 35 15.45 -31.59 -35.24
C ARG A 35 15.02 -32.35 -33.99
N THR A 36 13.72 -32.35 -33.68
CA THR A 36 13.17 -32.90 -32.43
C THR A 36 12.54 -34.28 -32.59
N GLY A 37 12.37 -34.76 -33.83
CA GLY A 37 11.64 -36.00 -34.09
C GLY A 37 10.13 -35.90 -33.82
N ALA A 38 9.59 -34.68 -33.65
CA ALA A 38 8.20 -34.44 -33.28
C ALA A 38 7.19 -35.07 -34.24
N ASP A 39 6.16 -35.69 -33.65
CA ASP A 39 5.03 -36.25 -34.37
C ASP A 39 3.96 -35.18 -34.70
N GLU A 40 2.91 -35.58 -35.40
CA GLU A 40 1.87 -34.67 -35.90
C GLU A 40 1.16 -33.86 -34.78
N PRO A 41 0.77 -34.44 -33.63
CA PRO A 41 0.26 -33.70 -32.47
C PRO A 41 1.19 -32.57 -31.99
N LEU A 42 2.49 -32.85 -31.86
CA LEU A 42 3.48 -31.87 -31.39
C LEU A 42 3.72 -30.76 -32.40
N LEU A 43 3.72 -31.07 -33.69
CA LEU A 43 3.83 -30.06 -34.74
C LEU A 43 2.57 -29.19 -34.84
N ARG A 44 1.40 -29.76 -34.55
CA ARG A 44 0.14 -29.00 -34.48
C ARG A 44 0.13 -28.06 -33.28
N MET A 45 0.62 -28.51 -32.13
CA MET A 45 0.84 -27.65 -30.97
C MET A 45 1.85 -26.54 -31.29
N ALA A 46 3.01 -26.87 -31.87
CA ALA A 46 4.03 -25.88 -32.23
C ALA A 46 3.48 -24.81 -33.19
N ALA A 47 2.64 -25.21 -34.14
CA ALA A 47 1.94 -24.29 -35.02
C ALA A 47 0.99 -23.36 -34.27
N LEU A 48 0.25 -23.87 -33.29
CA LEU A 48 -0.73 -23.09 -32.51
C LEU A 48 -0.08 -22.19 -31.44
N LEU A 49 1.11 -22.56 -30.99
CA LEU A 49 1.91 -21.82 -30.00
C LEU A 49 2.85 -20.79 -30.62
N GLY A 50 3.34 -21.03 -31.84
CA GLY A 50 4.33 -20.16 -32.47
C GLY A 50 3.71 -18.87 -33.00
N ASP A 51 4.35 -17.73 -32.71
CA ASP A 51 4.06 -16.45 -33.34
C ASP A 51 4.61 -16.41 -34.77
N PHE A 52 4.09 -17.30 -35.60
CA PHE A 52 4.30 -17.19 -37.03
C PHE A 52 3.43 -16.03 -37.51
N ASP A 53 4.06 -14.95 -37.99
CA ASP A 53 3.37 -13.79 -38.58
C ASP A 53 2.33 -14.24 -39.62
N GLU A 54 2.63 -15.32 -40.32
CA GLU A 54 1.79 -15.97 -41.32
C GLU A 54 0.49 -16.58 -40.77
N LEU A 55 0.43 -16.87 -39.47
CA LEU A 55 -0.78 -17.38 -38.81
C LEU A 55 -1.68 -16.25 -38.32
N LYS A 56 -1.21 -15.00 -38.23
CA LYS A 56 -2.00 -13.83 -37.76
C LYS A 56 -3.30 -13.63 -38.56
N GLU A 57 -3.38 -14.17 -39.77
CA GLU A 57 -4.56 -14.13 -40.64
C GLU A 57 -5.65 -15.16 -40.32
N ILE A 58 -5.38 -16.17 -39.50
CA ILE A 58 -6.41 -17.15 -39.06
C ILE A 58 -7.31 -16.51 -38.01
N GLU A 59 -8.63 -16.62 -38.16
CA GLU A 59 -9.63 -16.06 -37.24
C GLU A 59 -9.34 -16.44 -35.76
N PRO A 60 -9.21 -15.47 -34.83
CA PRO A 60 -8.80 -15.73 -33.43
C PRO A 60 -9.68 -16.76 -32.70
N SER A 61 -10.99 -16.74 -32.97
CA SER A 61 -11.99 -17.68 -32.43
C SER A 61 -11.66 -19.14 -32.77
N ARG A 62 -11.23 -19.39 -34.02
CA ARG A 62 -10.86 -20.73 -34.50
C ARG A 62 -9.55 -21.20 -33.88
N ARG A 63 -8.56 -20.31 -33.74
CA ARG A 63 -7.32 -20.65 -33.02
C ARG A 63 -7.59 -21.00 -31.56
N GLN A 64 -8.47 -20.27 -30.89
CA GLN A 64 -8.83 -20.56 -29.50
C GLN A 64 -9.55 -21.91 -29.37
N GLN A 65 -10.46 -22.24 -30.29
CA GLN A 65 -11.14 -23.53 -30.32
C GLN A 65 -10.17 -24.70 -30.54
N GLU A 66 -9.22 -24.54 -31.45
CA GLU A 66 -8.17 -25.55 -31.71
C GLU A 66 -7.25 -25.74 -30.50
N LYS A 67 -6.87 -24.66 -29.81
CA LYS A 67 -6.12 -24.71 -28.53
C LYS A 67 -6.88 -25.47 -27.44
N GLN A 68 -8.20 -25.28 -27.35
CA GLN A 68 -9.06 -25.99 -26.39
C GLN A 68 -9.21 -27.49 -26.71
N ASN A 69 -9.00 -27.88 -27.97
CA ASN A 69 -9.06 -29.28 -28.41
C ASN A 69 -7.72 -30.02 -28.25
N LEU A 70 -6.63 -29.33 -27.89
CA LEU A 70 -5.36 -29.98 -27.59
C LEU A 70 -5.44 -30.68 -26.23
N ASP A 71 -5.04 -31.95 -26.20
CA ASP A 71 -4.88 -32.72 -24.97
C ASP A 71 -3.54 -32.38 -24.32
N TRP A 72 -3.53 -31.29 -23.55
CA TRP A 72 -2.33 -30.75 -22.91
C TRP A 72 -1.69 -31.75 -21.92
N GLU A 73 -2.49 -32.58 -21.25
CA GLU A 73 -1.97 -33.60 -20.32
C GLU A 73 -1.20 -34.68 -21.08
N HIS A 74 -1.73 -35.13 -22.23
CA HIS A 74 -1.02 -36.09 -23.06
C HIS A 74 0.28 -35.54 -23.64
N LEU A 75 0.28 -34.25 -24.03
CA LEU A 75 1.48 -33.60 -24.58
C LEU A 75 2.59 -33.44 -23.52
N GLU A 76 2.26 -33.19 -22.25
CA GLU A 76 3.24 -33.06 -21.16
C GLU A 76 4.07 -34.34 -20.95
N ASP A 77 3.47 -35.50 -21.20
CA ASP A 77 4.10 -36.82 -21.03
C ASP A 77 5.02 -37.21 -22.21
N LEU A 78 5.00 -36.47 -23.33
CA LEU A 78 5.84 -36.76 -24.49
C LEU A 78 7.27 -36.19 -24.29
N PRO A 79 8.33 -37.01 -24.36
CA PRO A 79 9.71 -36.53 -24.25
C PRO A 79 10.05 -35.39 -25.23
N GLU A 80 9.49 -35.47 -26.43
CA GLU A 80 9.72 -34.55 -27.54
C GLU A 80 9.00 -33.20 -27.34
N PHE A 81 8.02 -33.11 -26.44
CA PHE A 81 7.30 -31.86 -26.11
C PHE A 81 8.26 -30.78 -25.61
N ARG A 82 9.15 -31.16 -24.69
CA ARG A 82 10.16 -30.25 -24.15
C ARG A 82 11.15 -29.81 -25.21
N GLU A 83 11.61 -30.75 -26.06
CA GLU A 83 12.55 -30.44 -27.14
C GLU A 83 11.95 -29.46 -28.16
N VAL A 84 10.64 -29.58 -28.44
CA VAL A 84 9.92 -28.64 -29.30
C VAL A 84 9.82 -27.26 -28.65
N LEU A 85 9.47 -27.15 -27.37
CA LEU A 85 9.42 -25.86 -26.67
C LEU A 85 10.80 -25.21 -26.61
N ASP A 86 11.86 -25.98 -26.35
CA ASP A 86 13.24 -25.48 -26.32
C ASP A 86 13.70 -24.96 -27.69
N GLU A 87 13.38 -25.64 -28.80
CA GLU A 87 13.69 -25.16 -30.14
C GLU A 87 12.85 -23.93 -30.51
N MET A 88 11.56 -23.91 -30.18
CA MET A 88 10.71 -22.73 -30.38
C MET A 88 11.18 -21.53 -29.56
N PHE A 89 11.70 -21.77 -28.35
CA PHE A 89 12.31 -20.76 -27.51
C PHE A 89 13.60 -20.19 -28.12
N LYS A 90 14.52 -21.05 -28.56
CA LYS A 90 15.78 -20.62 -29.20
C LYS A 90 15.53 -19.80 -30.46
N ASP A 91 14.51 -20.16 -31.22
CA ASP A 91 14.16 -19.49 -32.47
C ASP A 91 13.23 -18.26 -32.26
N GLY A 92 12.84 -17.95 -31.02
CA GLY A 92 12.06 -16.76 -30.67
C GLY A 92 10.56 -16.83 -30.99
N TYR A 93 10.01 -18.02 -31.26
CA TYR A 93 8.63 -18.17 -31.69
C TYR A 93 7.60 -18.16 -30.55
N LEU A 94 8.01 -18.23 -29.28
CA LEU A 94 7.08 -18.32 -28.15
C LEU A 94 6.57 -16.96 -27.63
N LEU A 95 7.18 -15.85 -28.03
CA LEU A 95 6.99 -14.52 -27.43
C LEU A 95 5.53 -14.04 -27.35
N THR A 96 4.75 -14.20 -28.42
CA THR A 96 3.38 -13.67 -28.48
C THR A 96 2.35 -14.55 -27.79
N PHE A 97 2.64 -15.86 -27.63
CA PHE A 97 1.76 -16.78 -26.91
C PHE A 97 1.66 -16.44 -25.41
N LEU A 98 2.68 -15.78 -24.87
CA LEU A 98 2.79 -15.51 -23.43
C LEU A 98 2.21 -14.17 -23.03
N LYS A 99 1.90 -13.34 -24.04
CA LYS A 99 1.03 -12.17 -23.88
C LYS A 99 -0.42 -12.57 -23.59
N GLU A 100 -0.78 -13.84 -23.82
CA GLU A 100 -2.11 -14.35 -23.52
C GLU A 100 -2.26 -14.67 -22.02
N THR A 101 -3.35 -14.19 -21.43
CA THR A 101 -3.78 -14.61 -20.09
C THR A 101 -4.26 -16.07 -20.12
N ASN A 102 -3.81 -16.89 -19.18
CA ASN A 102 -4.06 -18.33 -18.98
C ASN A 102 -3.19 -19.29 -19.80
N LEU A 103 -1.88 -19.32 -19.51
CA LEU A 103 -0.99 -20.32 -20.09
C LEU A 103 -1.41 -21.75 -19.71
N PRO A 104 -1.37 -22.71 -20.65
CA PRO A 104 -1.57 -24.12 -20.33
C PRO A 104 -0.55 -24.59 -19.31
N LYS A 105 -1.01 -25.36 -18.32
CA LYS A 105 -0.19 -25.87 -17.21
C LYS A 105 1.15 -26.50 -17.66
N PRO A 106 1.22 -27.32 -18.72
CA PRO A 106 2.50 -27.91 -19.17
C PRO A 106 3.53 -26.87 -19.66
N VAL A 107 3.06 -25.82 -20.34
CA VAL A 107 3.92 -24.71 -20.79
C VAL A 107 4.43 -23.92 -19.58
N TYR A 108 3.55 -23.68 -18.60
CA TYR A 108 3.93 -23.04 -17.35
C TYR A 108 4.94 -23.87 -16.53
N SER A 109 4.76 -25.20 -16.46
CA SER A 109 5.72 -26.12 -15.83
C SER A 109 7.09 -26.07 -16.51
N TRP A 110 7.14 -26.14 -17.85
CA TRP A 110 8.38 -26.03 -18.62
C TRP A 110 9.09 -24.68 -18.39
N LEU A 111 8.34 -23.58 -18.37
CA LEU A 111 8.91 -22.25 -18.09
C LEU A 111 9.58 -22.16 -16.72
N LYS A 112 9.02 -22.81 -15.70
CA LYS A 112 9.62 -22.84 -14.35
C LYS A 112 10.96 -23.58 -14.30
N GLU A 113 11.17 -24.53 -15.21
CA GLU A 113 12.38 -25.34 -15.29
C GLU A 113 13.51 -24.69 -16.10
N LEU A 114 13.23 -23.60 -16.84
CA LEU A 114 14.24 -22.84 -17.55
C LEU A 114 15.26 -22.23 -16.57
N ARG A 115 16.50 -22.04 -17.04
CA ARG A 115 17.51 -21.35 -16.25
C ARG A 115 17.00 -19.96 -15.88
N LEU A 116 17.38 -19.48 -14.70
CA LEU A 116 16.96 -18.17 -14.21
C LEU A 116 17.21 -17.03 -15.22
N ALA A 117 18.37 -17.03 -15.90
CA ALA A 117 18.67 -16.04 -16.94
C ALA A 117 17.68 -16.09 -18.13
N ASP A 118 17.23 -17.29 -18.51
CA ASP A 118 16.28 -17.49 -19.60
C ASP A 118 14.87 -17.05 -19.18
N ARG A 119 14.45 -17.32 -17.93
CA ARG A 119 13.18 -16.81 -17.35
C ARG A 119 13.15 -15.28 -17.25
N ILE A 120 14.25 -14.66 -16.82
CA ILE A 120 14.38 -13.19 -16.74
C ILE A 120 14.33 -12.57 -18.13
N ARG A 121 15.11 -13.12 -19.08
CA ARG A 121 15.08 -12.68 -20.48
C ARG A 121 13.65 -12.69 -21.01
N PHE A 122 12.91 -13.75 -20.72
CA PHE A 122 11.54 -13.92 -21.15
C PHE A 122 10.56 -12.92 -20.54
N TYR A 123 10.67 -12.65 -19.24
CA TYR A 123 9.88 -11.61 -18.57
C TYR A 123 10.06 -10.23 -19.21
N LEU A 124 11.30 -9.91 -19.60
CA LEU A 124 11.64 -8.62 -20.21
C LEU A 124 11.16 -8.49 -21.66
N GLU A 125 11.08 -9.60 -22.40
CA GLU A 125 10.66 -9.60 -23.80
C GLU A 125 9.12 -9.73 -23.97
N ALA A 126 8.38 -10.24 -22.98
CA ALA A 126 6.98 -10.66 -23.13
C ALA A 126 5.88 -9.61 -22.81
N GLU A 127 6.18 -8.37 -22.39
CA GLU A 127 5.22 -7.45 -21.74
C GLU A 127 4.58 -8.04 -20.46
N VAL A 128 4.38 -7.20 -19.44
CA VAL A 128 3.97 -7.68 -18.10
C VAL A 128 2.48 -8.10 -18.12
N THR A 129 2.22 -9.40 -17.96
CA THR A 129 0.91 -10.00 -17.65
C THR A 129 0.90 -10.69 -16.27
N ASP A 130 -0.28 -10.91 -15.68
CA ASP A 130 -0.43 -11.60 -14.38
C ASP A 130 0.25 -12.98 -14.34
N ASP A 131 0.21 -13.74 -15.43
CA ASP A 131 0.86 -15.06 -15.48
C ASP A 131 2.39 -14.96 -15.60
N THR A 132 2.91 -13.93 -16.28
CA THR A 132 4.35 -13.59 -16.23
C THR A 132 4.81 -13.14 -14.85
N VAL A 133 3.94 -12.49 -14.06
CA VAL A 133 4.24 -12.15 -12.66
C VAL A 133 4.23 -13.41 -11.79
N ARG A 134 3.31 -14.36 -12.03
CA ARG A 134 3.31 -15.67 -11.35
C ARG A 134 4.52 -16.53 -11.67
N LEU A 135 5.13 -16.39 -12.86
CA LEU A 135 6.43 -17.00 -13.15
C LEU A 135 7.53 -16.49 -12.20
N LEU A 136 7.35 -15.31 -11.60
CA LEU A 136 8.24 -14.74 -10.59
C LEU A 136 7.89 -15.18 -9.15
N GLU A 137 6.75 -15.82 -8.89
CA GLU A 137 6.31 -16.22 -7.53
C GLU A 137 7.15 -17.35 -6.88
N GLY A 138 8.27 -17.74 -7.49
CA GLY A 138 9.32 -18.60 -6.89
C GLY A 138 10.74 -18.00 -6.96
N PHE A 139 10.87 -16.74 -7.39
CA PHE A 139 12.18 -16.08 -7.58
C PHE A 139 12.98 -15.89 -6.30
N ASN A 140 12.31 -15.79 -5.15
CA ASN A 140 12.93 -15.48 -3.87
C ASN A 140 13.89 -16.57 -3.39
N ASP A 141 13.60 -17.83 -3.75
CA ASP A 141 14.34 -19.00 -3.26
C ASP A 141 15.57 -19.32 -4.11
N GLU A 142 15.69 -18.75 -5.31
CA GLU A 142 16.73 -19.08 -6.30
C GLU A 142 17.79 -17.99 -6.50
N LEU A 143 17.59 -16.79 -5.94
CA LEU A 143 18.49 -15.64 -6.06
C LEU A 143 19.39 -15.50 -4.82
N PRO A 144 20.67 -15.07 -4.96
CA PRO A 144 21.46 -14.62 -3.82
C PRO A 144 20.77 -13.43 -3.13
N GLU A 145 20.72 -13.40 -1.79
CA GLU A 145 20.04 -12.36 -0.97
C GLU A 145 20.22 -10.89 -1.45
N PRO A 146 21.41 -10.46 -1.94
CA PRO A 146 21.58 -9.07 -2.42
C PRO A 146 20.83 -8.76 -3.73
N LEU A 147 20.61 -9.77 -4.59
CA LEU A 147 19.84 -9.63 -5.84
C LEU A 147 18.34 -9.61 -5.58
N VAL A 148 17.87 -10.41 -4.63
CA VAL A 148 16.47 -10.46 -4.19
C VAL A 148 15.99 -9.07 -3.83
N PHE A 149 16.74 -8.36 -3.00
CA PHE A 149 16.36 -7.03 -2.53
C PHE A 149 16.32 -5.99 -3.66
N SER A 150 17.28 -6.04 -4.58
CA SER A 150 17.39 -5.06 -5.67
C SER A 150 16.30 -5.24 -6.73
N VAL A 151 16.02 -6.49 -7.12
CA VAL A 151 14.97 -6.80 -8.11
C VAL A 151 13.58 -6.63 -7.50
N LEU A 152 13.37 -7.10 -6.27
CA LEU A 152 12.07 -6.97 -5.61
C LEU A 152 11.75 -5.53 -5.22
N SER A 153 12.67 -4.72 -4.70
CA SER A 153 12.34 -3.32 -4.36
C SER A 153 12.04 -2.43 -5.57
N LEU A 154 12.43 -2.85 -6.77
CA LEU A 154 12.07 -2.19 -8.04
C LEU A 154 10.75 -2.73 -8.65
N VAL A 155 10.41 -3.99 -8.42
CA VAL A 155 9.19 -4.65 -8.97
C VAL A 155 7.99 -4.56 -8.00
N ILE A 156 8.23 -4.48 -6.69
CA ILE A 156 7.22 -4.50 -5.62
C ILE A 156 6.35 -3.22 -5.47
N PRO A 157 6.68 -2.00 -5.96
CA PRO A 157 5.76 -0.88 -5.84
C PRO A 157 4.34 -1.18 -6.37
N ASN A 158 4.23 -2.13 -7.32
CA ASN A 158 2.97 -2.60 -7.91
C ASN A 158 2.39 -3.90 -7.31
N LEU A 159 3.08 -4.59 -6.38
CA LEU A 159 2.60 -5.84 -5.76
C LEU A 159 2.00 -5.65 -4.36
N ASN A 160 2.36 -4.57 -3.65
CA ASN A 160 1.90 -4.33 -2.28
C ASN A 160 0.60 -3.49 -2.17
N GLN A 161 -0.11 -3.28 -3.28
CA GLN A 161 -1.51 -2.86 -3.24
C GLN A 161 -2.38 -4.12 -3.38
N THR A 162 -3.07 -4.51 -2.31
CA THR A 162 -3.98 -5.67 -2.22
C THR A 162 -5.11 -5.62 -3.29
N PRO A 163 -5.83 -6.74 -3.50
CA PRO A 163 -6.00 -7.42 -4.79
C PRO A 163 -6.57 -6.52 -5.92
N ILE A 164 -5.84 -6.49 -7.03
CA ILE A 164 -6.16 -5.73 -8.23
C ILE A 164 -7.43 -6.29 -8.90
N GLN A 165 -8.51 -5.52 -8.84
CA GLN A 165 -9.50 -5.49 -9.93
C GLN A 165 -9.05 -4.43 -10.94
N ILE A 166 -8.82 -4.90 -12.16
CA ILE A 166 -8.30 -4.13 -13.30
C ILE A 166 -9.32 -3.06 -13.71
N ALA A 167 -8.98 -1.78 -13.54
CA ALA A 167 -9.56 -0.66 -14.29
C ALA A 167 -8.80 -0.46 -15.62
N PRO A 168 -9.45 0.03 -16.69
CA PRO A 168 -8.81 0.14 -18.00
C PRO A 168 -7.75 1.23 -18.03
N LYS A 169 -6.66 0.93 -18.75
CA LYS A 169 -5.50 1.78 -19.04
C LYS A 169 -5.88 3.23 -19.32
N SER A 170 -5.57 4.14 -18.40
CA SER A 170 -5.42 5.56 -18.70
C SER A 170 -3.99 5.83 -19.16
N ALA A 171 -3.85 6.69 -20.18
CA ALA A 171 -2.60 6.98 -20.88
C ALA A 171 -1.55 7.72 -20.02
N ASP A 172 -1.86 8.10 -18.78
CA ASP A 172 -0.97 8.91 -17.93
C ASP A 172 -0.02 8.07 -17.06
N ARG A 173 -0.21 6.74 -16.94
CA ARG A 173 0.73 5.86 -16.19
C ARG A 173 2.02 5.51 -16.94
N GLU A 174 2.05 5.66 -18.26
CA GLU A 174 3.27 5.37 -19.05
C GLU A 174 4.47 6.26 -18.69
N ALA A 175 4.23 7.42 -18.05
CA ALA A 175 5.30 8.33 -17.63
C ALA A 175 5.95 7.94 -16.27
N GLU A 176 5.24 7.24 -15.38
CA GLU A 176 5.76 6.86 -14.06
C GLU A 176 6.47 5.49 -14.08
N ASP A 177 6.12 4.59 -15.00
CA ASP A 177 6.70 3.24 -15.10
C ASP A 177 7.99 3.18 -15.96
N GLN A 178 8.19 4.16 -16.87
CA GLN A 178 9.39 4.24 -17.73
C GLN A 178 10.74 4.22 -17.00
N PRO A 179 10.93 4.93 -15.87
CA PRO A 179 12.24 5.01 -15.21
C PRO A 179 12.71 3.68 -14.61
N ILE A 180 11.77 2.89 -14.06
CA ILE A 180 12.03 1.58 -13.47
C ILE A 180 12.37 0.57 -14.56
N GLU A 181 11.62 0.59 -15.66
CA GLU A 181 11.87 -0.27 -16.82
C GLU A 181 13.24 0.01 -17.45
N ILE A 182 13.60 1.29 -17.62
CA ILE A 182 14.90 1.71 -18.16
C ILE A 182 16.04 1.29 -17.23
N PHE A 183 15.88 1.46 -15.90
CA PHE A 183 16.88 1.02 -14.93
C PHE A 183 17.10 -0.50 -14.96
N LEU A 184 16.02 -1.29 -14.98
CA LEU A 184 16.10 -2.75 -15.08
C LEU A 184 16.78 -3.18 -16.37
N ARG A 185 16.46 -2.55 -17.51
CA ARG A 185 17.14 -2.79 -18.79
C ARG A 185 18.63 -2.47 -18.74
N ILE A 186 19.03 -1.34 -18.15
CA ILE A 186 20.45 -0.97 -17.96
C ILE A 186 21.18 -2.00 -17.08
N TRP A 187 20.57 -2.41 -15.98
CA TRP A 187 21.18 -3.36 -15.03
C TRP A 187 21.34 -4.76 -15.64
N VAL A 188 20.32 -5.24 -16.37
CA VAL A 188 20.36 -6.49 -17.14
C VAL A 188 21.44 -6.42 -18.23
N MET A 189 21.49 -5.34 -18.99
CA MET A 189 22.50 -5.14 -20.03
C MET A 189 23.91 -5.05 -19.44
N PHE A 190 24.09 -4.43 -18.27
CA PHE A 190 25.39 -4.37 -17.60
C PHE A 190 25.93 -5.75 -17.20
N HIS A 191 25.06 -6.65 -16.72
CA HIS A 191 25.49 -7.98 -16.29
C HIS A 191 25.59 -9.01 -17.42
N TRP A 192 24.74 -8.92 -18.45
CA TRP A 192 24.65 -9.97 -19.47
C TRP A 192 25.02 -9.52 -20.89
N TYR A 193 24.96 -8.22 -21.19
CA TYR A 193 25.29 -7.66 -22.51
C TYR A 193 26.15 -6.39 -22.41
N PRO A 194 27.28 -6.42 -21.66
CA PRO A 194 28.06 -5.22 -21.35
C PRO A 194 28.57 -4.51 -22.63
N GLU A 195 28.76 -5.26 -23.70
CA GLU A 195 29.19 -4.80 -25.03
C GLU A 195 28.12 -3.91 -25.70
N GLN A 196 26.83 -4.15 -25.41
CA GLN A 196 25.69 -3.44 -26.02
C GLN A 196 25.16 -2.32 -25.13
N LEU A 197 25.53 -2.32 -23.84
CA LEU A 197 25.09 -1.32 -22.87
C LEU A 197 25.40 0.10 -23.33
N GLN A 198 26.59 0.30 -23.93
CA GLN A 198 27.01 1.59 -24.44
C GLN A 198 26.05 2.15 -25.50
N ASP A 199 25.68 1.32 -26.47
CA ASP A 199 24.78 1.71 -27.55
C ASP A 199 23.36 2.00 -27.09
N PHE A 200 22.91 1.32 -26.02
CA PHE A 200 21.62 1.58 -25.40
C PHE A 200 21.61 2.90 -24.63
N ILE A 201 22.62 3.14 -23.78
CA ILE A 201 22.76 4.41 -23.04
C ILE A 201 22.84 5.59 -24.02
N ASN A 202 23.57 5.43 -25.13
CA ASN A 202 23.69 6.46 -26.17
C ASN A 202 22.38 6.77 -26.92
N LYS A 203 21.35 5.92 -26.79
CA LYS A 203 20.04 6.09 -27.44
C LYS A 203 18.96 6.65 -26.50
N LEU A 204 19.22 6.74 -25.20
CA LEU A 204 18.26 7.29 -24.25
C LEU A 204 18.05 8.79 -24.49
N GLU A 205 16.80 9.23 -24.39
CA GLU A 205 16.51 10.65 -24.40
C GLU A 205 17.01 11.31 -23.11
N ILE A 206 17.40 12.58 -23.20
CA ILE A 206 17.99 13.33 -22.07
C ILE A 206 17.05 13.37 -20.86
N SER A 207 15.75 13.49 -21.09
CA SER A 207 14.71 13.43 -20.06
C SER A 207 14.76 12.10 -19.30
N GLN A 208 14.90 10.98 -20.00
CA GLN A 208 14.95 9.64 -19.42
C GLN A 208 16.20 9.45 -18.55
N LEU A 209 17.34 10.00 -18.98
CA LEU A 209 18.59 9.97 -18.21
C LEU A 209 18.48 10.81 -16.92
N ILE A 210 17.84 11.98 -16.99
CA ILE A 210 17.62 12.86 -15.83
C ILE A 210 16.70 12.17 -14.82
N THR A 211 15.58 11.61 -15.28
CA THR A 211 14.65 10.88 -14.40
C THR A 211 15.32 9.66 -13.74
N LEU A 212 16.21 8.97 -14.47
CA LEU A 212 17.01 7.88 -13.91
C LEU A 212 17.91 8.36 -12.76
N LEU A 213 18.61 9.49 -12.95
CA LEU A 213 19.48 10.07 -11.92
C LEU A 213 18.69 10.56 -10.70
N GLU A 214 17.51 11.14 -10.90
CA GLU A 214 16.62 11.58 -9.81
C GLU A 214 16.03 10.41 -9.01
N THR A 215 15.85 9.26 -9.66
CA THR A 215 15.38 8.03 -8.99
C THR A 215 16.46 7.44 -8.10
N VAL A 216 17.73 7.58 -8.49
CA VAL A 216 18.88 6.99 -7.82
C VAL A 216 19.46 7.88 -6.72
N PHE A 217 19.39 9.22 -6.87
CA PHE A 217 19.93 10.18 -5.91
C PHE A 217 18.83 10.93 -5.15
N ALA A 218 18.91 10.96 -3.82
CA ALA A 218 18.11 11.87 -3.00
C ALA A 218 18.88 13.18 -2.76
N VAL A 219 18.22 14.31 -3.05
CA VAL A 219 18.76 15.64 -2.77
C VAL A 219 18.30 16.08 -1.39
N ARG A 220 19.18 16.05 -0.38
CA ARG A 220 18.87 16.52 0.97
C ARG A 220 19.62 17.81 1.28
N ARG A 221 18.91 18.80 1.84
CA ARG A 221 19.53 19.95 2.50
C ARG A 221 19.73 19.62 3.97
N ASN A 222 20.96 19.72 4.47
CA ASN A 222 21.20 19.64 5.91
C ASN A 222 20.79 20.95 6.61
N SER A 223 20.84 20.95 7.94
CA SER A 223 20.50 22.10 8.78
C SER A 223 21.38 23.34 8.57
N SER A 224 22.56 23.20 7.94
CA SER A 224 23.43 24.32 7.55
C SER A 224 23.08 24.91 6.18
N GLY A 225 22.08 24.36 5.48
CA GLY A 225 21.66 24.80 4.14
C GLY A 225 22.50 24.22 3.00
N GLU A 226 23.44 23.33 3.32
CA GLU A 226 24.30 22.64 2.37
C GLU A 226 23.53 21.49 1.73
N THR A 227 23.57 21.39 0.40
CA THR A 227 22.85 20.36 -0.34
C THR A 227 23.77 19.17 -0.56
N LYS A 228 23.48 18.03 0.08
CA LYS A 228 24.17 16.76 -0.16
C LYS A 228 23.33 15.88 -1.07
N PHE A 229 23.95 15.38 -2.14
CA PHE A 229 23.41 14.31 -2.96
C PHE A 229 23.80 13.00 -2.29
N GLN A 230 22.81 12.29 -1.75
CA GLN A 230 23.02 11.00 -1.12
C GLN A 230 22.44 9.94 -2.04
N SER A 231 23.23 8.92 -2.39
CA SER A 231 22.66 7.79 -3.14
C SER A 231 21.59 7.15 -2.26
N ARG A 232 20.41 6.88 -2.82
CA ARG A 232 19.34 6.18 -2.06
C ARG A 232 19.77 4.75 -1.67
N TYR A 233 20.89 4.27 -2.21
CA TYR A 233 21.31 2.88 -2.19
C TYR A 233 22.79 2.72 -1.75
N GLU A 234 23.33 3.61 -0.90
CA GLU A 234 24.74 3.58 -0.43
C GLU A 234 25.18 2.23 0.18
N ASN A 235 24.24 1.41 0.64
CA ASN A 235 24.51 0.08 1.21
C ASN A 235 24.53 -1.07 0.17
N TYR A 236 24.43 -0.78 -1.13
CA TYR A 236 24.32 -1.80 -2.19
C TYR A 236 25.46 -1.68 -3.23
N PRO A 237 26.57 -2.43 -3.05
CA PRO A 237 27.79 -2.30 -3.86
C PRO A 237 27.58 -2.47 -5.37
N ALA A 238 26.63 -3.30 -5.80
CA ALA A 238 26.34 -3.53 -7.23
C ALA A 238 25.69 -2.31 -7.92
N ILE A 239 24.86 -1.55 -7.18
CA ILE A 239 24.22 -0.33 -7.67
C ILE A 239 25.28 0.79 -7.74
N ALA A 240 26.15 0.88 -6.74
CA ALA A 240 27.28 1.81 -6.74
C ALA A 240 28.24 1.58 -7.93
N GLN A 241 28.58 0.33 -8.23
CA GLN A 241 29.42 -0.01 -9.39
C GLN A 241 28.76 0.31 -10.74
N THR A 242 27.45 0.09 -10.85
CA THR A 242 26.68 0.43 -12.07
C THR A 242 26.61 1.95 -12.26
N LEU A 243 26.42 2.71 -11.16
CA LEU A 243 26.48 4.17 -11.12
C LEU A 243 27.85 4.72 -11.50
N GLU A 244 28.92 4.15 -10.95
CA GLU A 244 30.29 4.52 -11.28
C GLU A 244 30.58 4.26 -12.76
N ALA A 245 30.08 3.16 -13.33
CA ALA A 245 30.21 2.89 -14.77
C ALA A 245 29.45 3.91 -15.63
N ILE A 246 28.22 4.29 -15.24
CA ILE A 246 27.42 5.32 -15.94
C ILE A 246 28.10 6.69 -15.85
N LEU A 247 28.62 7.08 -14.68
CA LEU A 247 29.32 8.34 -14.46
C LEU A 247 30.70 8.37 -15.16
N ALA A 248 31.44 7.27 -15.17
CA ALA A 248 32.70 7.11 -15.90
C ALA A 248 32.52 7.12 -17.43
N LEU A 249 31.31 6.86 -17.92
CA LEU A 249 30.93 6.98 -19.32
C LEU A 249 30.43 8.38 -19.67
N ALA A 250 29.63 9.00 -18.80
CA ALA A 250 29.15 10.37 -18.95
C ALA A 250 30.30 11.41 -18.97
N THR A 251 31.38 11.14 -18.24
CA THR A 251 32.59 11.99 -18.20
C THR A 251 33.45 11.97 -19.48
N LYS A 252 33.17 11.07 -20.44
CA LYS A 252 33.92 10.97 -21.71
C LYS A 252 33.33 11.80 -22.85
N ASP A 253 32.11 12.31 -22.71
CA ASP A 253 31.48 13.19 -23.68
C ASP A 253 31.34 14.62 -23.10
N PRO A 254 32.13 15.59 -23.60
CA PRO A 254 32.08 16.98 -23.13
C PRO A 254 30.70 17.63 -23.23
N TYR A 255 29.82 17.15 -24.12
CA TYR A 255 28.48 17.67 -24.30
C TYR A 255 27.52 17.21 -23.19
N VAL A 256 27.65 15.95 -22.75
CA VAL A 256 26.87 15.39 -21.64
C VAL A 256 27.28 16.02 -20.31
N VAL A 257 28.58 16.24 -20.09
CA VAL A 257 29.09 16.98 -18.93
C VAL A 257 28.51 18.39 -18.89
N LYS A 258 28.56 19.12 -20.00
CA LYS A 258 28.07 20.50 -20.09
C LYS A 258 26.55 20.63 -19.90
N MET A 259 25.82 19.58 -20.24
CA MET A 259 24.37 19.50 -20.07
C MET A 259 23.98 19.17 -18.64
N ILE A 260 24.67 18.22 -17.98
CA ILE A 260 24.52 17.96 -16.54
C ILE A 260 24.86 19.22 -15.75
N GLU A 261 25.93 19.94 -16.13
CA GLU A 261 26.26 21.26 -15.60
C GLU A 261 25.10 22.25 -15.76
N GLN A 262 24.52 22.35 -16.95
CA GLN A 262 23.42 23.27 -17.24
C GLN A 262 22.15 22.94 -16.42
N THR A 263 21.78 21.66 -16.30
CA THR A 263 20.61 21.22 -15.53
C THR A 263 20.79 21.46 -14.03
N ILE A 264 21.99 21.20 -13.50
CA ILE A 264 22.33 21.52 -12.10
C ILE A 264 22.28 23.03 -11.87
N ILE A 265 22.76 23.85 -12.83
CA ILE A 265 22.70 25.32 -12.77
C ILE A 265 21.25 25.81 -12.76
N GLU A 266 20.41 25.28 -13.64
CA GLU A 266 18.99 25.69 -13.76
C GLU A 266 18.17 25.32 -12.53
N GLU A 267 18.35 24.11 -11.99
CA GLU A 267 17.68 23.71 -10.74
C GLU A 267 18.22 24.43 -9.52
N SER A 268 19.53 24.71 -9.48
CA SER A 268 20.13 25.51 -8.41
C SER A 268 19.63 26.96 -8.41
N ALA A 269 19.40 27.53 -9.59
CA ALA A 269 18.83 28.87 -9.77
C ALA A 269 17.36 28.93 -9.35
N LYS A 270 16.53 27.94 -9.73
CA LYS A 270 15.13 27.83 -9.29
C LYS A 270 15.00 27.72 -7.76
N LYS A 271 15.98 27.12 -7.09
CA LYS A 271 16.00 26.92 -5.63
C LYS A 271 16.78 27.98 -4.84
N GLY A 272 17.15 29.10 -5.49
CA GLY A 272 17.67 30.31 -4.85
C GLY A 272 19.09 30.23 -4.30
N LEU A 273 19.95 29.37 -4.85
CA LEU A 273 21.34 29.21 -4.40
C LEU A 273 22.25 30.32 -4.97
N LYS A 274 23.04 30.99 -4.11
CA LYS A 274 23.85 32.17 -4.49
C LYS A 274 25.35 31.91 -4.70
N ASP A 275 25.89 30.78 -4.24
CA ASP A 275 27.32 30.46 -4.38
C ASP A 275 27.53 29.26 -5.29
N GLN A 276 27.59 29.54 -6.59
CA GLN A 276 27.84 28.54 -7.64
C GLN A 276 29.31 28.07 -7.64
N GLU A 277 30.28 28.93 -7.26
CA GLU A 277 31.72 28.63 -7.29
C GLU A 277 32.19 27.59 -6.25
N LYS A 278 31.54 27.48 -5.08
CA LYS A 278 31.92 26.50 -4.04
C LYS A 278 31.52 25.07 -4.38
N LEU A 279 30.40 24.88 -5.09
CA LEU A 279 29.95 23.56 -5.54
C LEU A 279 30.93 22.97 -6.58
N PHE A 280 31.50 23.82 -7.44
CA PHE A 280 32.49 23.42 -8.43
C PHE A 280 33.88 23.10 -7.84
N GLY A 281 34.31 23.83 -6.80
CA GLY A 281 35.57 23.54 -6.11
C GLY A 281 35.59 22.19 -5.39
N PHE A 282 34.41 21.70 -4.97
CA PHE A 282 34.27 20.43 -4.27
C PHE A 282 34.22 19.20 -5.20
N LEU A 283 33.69 19.35 -6.41
CA LEU A 283 33.50 18.22 -7.33
C LEU A 283 34.73 17.91 -8.22
N PHE A 284 35.69 18.84 -8.36
CA PHE A 284 36.78 18.71 -9.33
C PHE A 284 38.18 19.16 -8.87
N SER A 285 38.45 19.23 -7.56
CA SER A 285 39.81 19.56 -7.08
C SER A 285 40.69 18.32 -6.88
N GLU A 286 41.43 17.94 -7.92
CA GLU A 286 42.68 17.18 -7.76
C GLU A 286 43.89 18.13 -7.78
N SER A 287 44.85 17.82 -6.90
CA SER A 287 46.21 18.36 -6.78
C SER A 287 46.38 19.70 -6.02
N GLN A 288 46.96 19.65 -4.82
CA GLN A 288 48.43 19.74 -4.67
C GLN A 288 48.90 19.49 -3.23
N VAL A 289 50.03 18.81 -3.18
CA VAL A 289 50.88 18.48 -2.05
C VAL A 289 51.81 19.67 -1.75
N HIS A 290 51.98 20.08 -0.48
CA HIS A 290 53.27 20.15 0.28
C HIS A 290 53.19 21.02 1.56
N PRO A 291 54.16 20.90 2.49
CA PRO A 291 53.96 20.72 3.93
C PRO A 291 54.37 21.95 4.76
N GLU A 292 53.87 22.03 5.98
CA GLU A 292 54.44 22.93 7.00
C GLU A 292 54.77 22.15 8.28
N ASP A 293 55.76 21.26 8.15
CA ASP A 293 56.72 21.00 9.23
C ASP A 293 57.73 22.14 9.24
N GLN A 294 57.59 23.10 10.17
CA GLN A 294 58.70 23.94 10.61
C GLN A 294 58.38 24.72 11.89
N ILE A 295 58.36 24.02 13.04
CA ILE A 295 58.72 24.62 14.33
C ILE A 295 59.63 23.61 15.07
N MET A 296 60.86 24.04 15.35
CA MET A 296 61.85 23.25 16.11
C MET A 296 61.34 22.88 17.51
N PRO A 297 61.72 21.69 18.03
CA PRO A 297 61.49 21.32 19.42
C PRO A 297 62.43 22.09 20.37
N LEU A 298 61.91 22.41 21.55
CA LEU A 298 62.71 22.80 22.71
C LEU A 298 63.65 21.64 23.10
N GLY A 299 64.77 22.00 23.69
CA GLY A 299 65.97 21.17 23.85
C GLY A 299 65.78 19.85 24.59
N GLU A 300 66.70 18.95 24.25
CA GLU A 300 66.96 17.62 24.81
C GLU A 300 67.01 17.65 26.35
N GLU A 301 66.01 17.06 26.99
CA GLU A 301 66.10 16.11 28.11
C GLU A 301 64.66 15.64 28.45
N ASP A 302 64.23 14.53 27.83
CA ASP A 302 62.91 13.88 28.03
C ASP A 302 62.67 13.37 29.47
N THR A 303 63.60 13.61 30.40
CA THR A 303 63.50 13.14 31.79
C THR A 303 62.63 14.01 32.71
N ASP A 304 62.29 15.26 32.32
CA ASP A 304 61.50 16.16 33.17
C ASP A 304 59.99 16.08 32.93
N TYR A 305 59.53 15.51 31.81
CA TYR A 305 58.11 15.47 31.47
C TYR A 305 57.37 14.42 32.32
N ASP A 306 57.82 13.17 32.32
CA ASP A 306 57.17 12.07 33.04
C ASP A 306 57.21 12.29 34.57
N GLU A 307 58.32 12.78 35.13
CA GLU A 307 58.43 13.08 36.57
C GLU A 307 57.48 14.22 36.96
N MET A 308 57.28 15.21 36.08
CA MET A 308 56.34 16.31 36.30
C MET A 308 54.88 15.84 36.18
N VAL A 309 54.59 14.90 35.27
CA VAL A 309 53.28 14.26 35.13
C VAL A 309 52.94 13.43 36.38
N GLU A 310 53.83 12.53 36.81
CA GLU A 310 53.67 11.70 38.02
C GLU A 310 53.55 12.57 39.30
N THR A 311 54.37 13.61 39.42
CA THR A 311 54.33 14.52 40.58
C THR A 311 53.01 15.27 40.66
N LEU A 312 52.48 15.77 39.53
CA LEU A 312 51.18 16.44 39.53
C LEU A 312 50.03 15.47 39.79
N ALA A 313 50.06 14.27 39.20
CA ALA A 313 49.08 13.22 39.47
C ALA A 313 49.06 12.89 40.99
N GLY A 314 50.22 12.63 41.60
CA GLY A 314 50.35 12.37 43.04
C GLY A 314 49.85 13.53 43.92
N ILE A 315 50.10 14.79 43.53
CA ILE A 315 49.58 15.98 44.22
C ILE A 315 48.04 16.04 44.15
N PHE A 316 47.44 15.68 43.01
CA PHE A 316 45.98 15.69 42.86
C PHE A 316 45.30 14.54 43.59
N LEU A 317 45.98 13.38 43.70
CA LEU A 317 45.50 12.20 44.40
C LEU A 317 45.53 12.33 45.93
N SER A 318 46.36 13.23 46.48
CA SER A 318 46.47 13.47 47.92
C SER A 318 45.30 14.27 48.55
N GLY A 319 44.19 14.49 47.82
CA GLY A 319 42.87 14.83 48.37
C GLY A 319 42.56 16.30 48.70
N ASP A 320 43.56 17.16 48.95
CA ASP A 320 43.36 18.53 49.46
C ASP A 320 43.27 19.64 48.39
N VAL A 321 43.25 19.29 47.10
CA VAL A 321 43.56 20.23 45.99
C VAL A 321 42.34 20.56 45.10
N LYS A 322 41.11 20.16 45.49
CA LYS A 322 39.87 20.36 44.71
C LYS A 322 39.70 21.78 44.12
N PRO A 323 39.91 22.88 44.88
CA PRO A 323 39.76 24.24 44.35
C PRO A 323 40.86 24.62 43.34
N ALA A 324 42.10 24.21 43.60
CA ALA A 324 43.25 24.57 42.76
C ALA A 324 43.26 23.79 41.44
N LEU A 325 42.82 22.52 41.45
CA LEU A 325 42.59 21.76 40.21
C LEU A 325 41.46 22.38 39.38
N LYS A 326 40.30 22.67 40.00
CA LYS A 326 39.18 23.33 39.29
C LYS A 326 39.61 24.66 38.65
N GLU A 327 40.43 25.44 39.35
CA GLU A 327 40.96 26.70 38.82
C GLU A 327 41.99 26.50 37.70
N TRP A 328 42.85 25.48 37.81
CA TRP A 328 43.80 25.12 36.75
C TRP A 328 43.09 24.67 35.47
N VAL A 329 42.10 23.77 35.59
CA VAL A 329 41.25 23.31 34.48
C VAL A 329 40.52 24.47 33.80
N ASN A 330 39.90 25.35 34.59
CA ASN A 330 39.21 26.53 34.05
C ASN A 330 40.16 27.49 33.32
N ARG A 331 41.41 27.64 33.78
CA ARG A 331 42.43 28.45 33.11
C ARG A 331 42.97 27.79 31.84
N ALA A 332 43.10 26.46 31.82
CA ALA A 332 43.52 25.70 30.64
C ALA A 332 42.45 25.78 29.53
N ASN A 333 41.17 25.71 29.90
CA ASN A 333 40.05 25.70 28.95
C ASN A 333 39.60 27.10 28.47
N SER A 334 39.94 28.18 29.17
CA SER A 334 39.44 29.54 28.86
C SER A 334 40.29 30.37 27.89
N LYS A 335 41.43 29.86 27.38
CA LYS A 335 42.30 30.59 26.44
C LYS A 335 42.28 29.99 25.03
N PRO A 336 41.65 30.65 24.04
CA PRO A 336 41.78 30.25 22.64
C PRO A 336 43.23 30.47 22.17
N GLY A 337 43.93 29.39 21.80
CA GLY A 337 45.28 29.45 21.20
C GLY A 337 46.46 29.10 22.12
N ALA A 338 46.27 28.40 23.24
CA ALA A 338 47.40 27.81 23.97
C ALA A 338 48.02 26.63 23.18
N PRO A 339 49.36 26.49 23.15
CA PRO A 339 50.07 25.51 22.31
C PRO A 339 49.76 24.06 22.70
N PHE A 340 49.90 23.15 21.74
CA PHE A 340 49.65 21.69 21.79
C PHE A 340 50.11 20.99 23.08
N LEU A 341 51.21 21.47 23.69
CA LEU A 341 51.77 20.99 24.95
C LEU A 341 50.79 21.00 26.15
N ASN A 342 49.78 21.86 26.18
CA ASN A 342 48.84 21.89 27.32
C ASN A 342 47.75 20.81 27.25
N ARG A 343 47.49 20.23 26.07
CA ARG A 343 46.52 19.14 25.93
C ARG A 343 47.15 17.79 26.27
N GLN A 344 48.32 17.49 25.68
CA GLN A 344 49.02 16.23 25.92
C GLN A 344 49.48 16.11 27.38
N PHE A 345 50.01 17.18 27.97
CA PHE A 345 50.39 17.17 29.39
C PHE A 345 49.19 16.99 30.34
N SER A 346 48.07 17.66 30.06
CA SER A 346 46.84 17.44 30.83
C SER A 346 46.32 16.01 30.66
N ARG A 347 46.41 15.47 29.44
CA ARG A 347 46.00 14.11 29.07
C ARG A 347 46.83 13.08 29.82
N ASP A 348 48.16 13.21 29.82
CA ASP A 348 49.05 12.24 30.45
C ASP A 348 48.93 12.28 32.00
N VAL A 349 48.75 13.47 32.59
CA VAL A 349 48.46 13.60 34.04
C VAL A 349 47.15 12.91 34.40
N LEU A 350 46.15 13.00 33.53
CA LEU A 350 44.84 12.38 33.76
C LEU A 350 44.82 10.88 33.51
N GLY A 351 45.56 10.39 32.51
CA GLY A 351 45.77 8.96 32.30
C GLY A 351 46.37 8.32 33.55
N LEU A 352 47.40 8.93 34.12
CA LEU A 352 48.00 8.50 35.39
C LEU A 352 47.03 8.61 36.58
N MET A 353 46.27 9.70 36.68
CA MET A 353 45.25 9.81 37.75
C MET A 353 44.15 8.77 37.62
N LEU A 354 43.68 8.45 36.40
CA LEU A 354 42.72 7.38 36.13
C LEU A 354 43.29 6.03 36.57
N ASP A 355 44.48 5.70 36.09
CA ASP A 355 45.15 4.43 36.36
C ASP A 355 45.41 4.21 37.86
N GLU A 356 45.68 5.27 38.61
CA GLU A 356 45.88 5.20 40.06
C GLU A 356 44.57 5.27 40.88
N THR A 357 43.44 5.70 40.31
CA THR A 357 42.16 5.85 41.05
C THR A 357 41.15 4.75 40.78
N LEU A 358 41.18 4.14 39.60
CA LEU A 358 40.35 2.99 39.25
C LEU A 358 40.68 1.83 40.20
N GLY A 359 39.79 1.57 41.17
CA GLY A 359 39.99 0.61 42.26
C GLY A 359 40.01 1.20 43.68
N THR A 360 39.84 2.52 43.83
CA THR A 360 39.73 3.19 45.14
C THR A 360 38.40 3.94 45.27
N ASP A 361 37.80 3.98 46.48
CA ASP A 361 36.57 4.74 46.80
C ASP A 361 36.75 6.29 46.76
N ASN A 362 37.72 6.78 45.98
CA ASN A 362 38.29 8.11 46.14
C ASN A 362 37.44 9.20 45.43
N PRO A 363 37.15 10.36 46.08
CA PRO A 363 36.47 11.53 45.49
C PRO A 363 37.13 12.16 44.24
N VAL A 364 38.21 11.59 43.72
CA VAL A 364 38.91 12.00 42.49
C VAL A 364 38.07 11.75 41.24
N ILE A 365 37.17 10.76 41.26
CA ILE A 365 36.14 10.61 40.24
C ILE A 365 35.45 11.97 40.04
N SER A 366 34.97 12.64 41.10
CA SER A 366 34.30 13.97 41.05
C SER A 366 35.14 15.10 40.44
N LEU A 367 36.45 14.90 40.28
CA LEU A 367 37.39 15.85 39.68
C LEU A 367 37.66 15.54 38.20
N LEU A 368 37.78 14.27 37.83
CA LEU A 368 37.67 13.79 36.44
C LEU A 368 36.36 14.30 35.82
N TRP A 369 35.26 14.23 36.57
CA TRP A 369 33.95 14.81 36.22
C TRP A 369 33.97 16.30 35.87
N LEU A 370 34.82 17.11 36.51
CA LEU A 370 34.90 18.56 36.28
C LEU A 370 35.75 18.91 35.04
N TRP A 371 36.68 18.03 34.64
CA TRP A 371 37.56 18.27 33.49
C TRP A 371 36.99 17.75 32.19
N ILE A 372 36.38 16.55 32.20
CA ILE A 372 35.66 16.02 31.04
C ILE A 372 34.56 17.00 30.60
N ALA A 373 33.85 17.59 31.57
CA ALA A 373 32.85 18.62 31.36
C ALA A 373 33.37 19.95 30.76
N GLY A 374 34.69 20.22 30.81
CA GLY A 374 35.28 21.50 30.39
C GLY A 374 36.08 21.46 29.08
N THR A 375 36.36 20.27 28.57
CA THR A 375 37.17 20.06 27.35
C THR A 375 36.27 19.78 26.15
N ARG A 376 36.58 20.33 24.97
CA ARG A 376 35.92 19.92 23.72
C ARG A 376 36.61 18.65 23.24
N TRP A 377 35.93 17.51 23.34
CA TRP A 377 36.43 16.22 22.89
C TRP A 377 36.50 16.21 21.37
N GLN A 378 37.60 15.70 20.81
CA GLN A 378 37.61 15.17 19.45
C GLN A 378 37.48 13.67 19.64
N MET A 379 36.38 13.07 19.15
CA MET A 379 36.10 11.63 19.34
C MET A 379 37.10 10.70 18.62
N ASP A 380 38.02 11.26 17.84
CA ASP A 380 39.04 10.49 17.11
C ASP A 380 40.35 10.32 17.91
N ASP A 381 40.38 10.68 19.20
CA ASP A 381 41.55 10.52 20.06
C ASP A 381 41.58 9.07 20.64
N PRO A 382 42.57 8.23 20.30
CA PRO A 382 42.62 6.84 20.76
C PRO A 382 42.71 6.70 22.30
N ASP A 383 43.16 7.73 23.00
CA ASP A 383 43.24 7.70 24.46
C ASP A 383 41.87 7.93 25.12
N VAL A 384 40.95 8.59 24.40
CA VAL A 384 39.54 8.73 24.82
C VAL A 384 38.85 7.37 24.86
N ASP A 385 39.11 6.52 23.87
CA ASP A 385 38.58 5.15 23.82
C ASP A 385 39.06 4.34 25.01
N GLU A 386 40.36 4.41 25.34
CA GLU A 386 40.95 3.70 26.47
C GLU A 386 40.38 4.18 27.82
N TRP A 387 40.26 5.50 28.01
CA TRP A 387 39.69 6.06 29.25
C TRP A 387 38.22 5.75 29.41
N LEU A 388 37.47 5.79 28.30
CA LEU A 388 36.07 5.42 28.32
C LEU A 388 35.93 3.95 28.69
N TRP A 389 36.74 3.07 28.08
CA TRP A 389 36.76 1.65 28.43
C TRP A 389 37.03 1.45 29.92
N LYS A 390 38.02 2.15 30.47
CA LYS A 390 38.33 2.15 31.91
C LYS A 390 37.17 2.66 32.79
N LEU A 391 36.46 3.71 32.36
CA LEU A 391 35.28 4.23 33.05
C LEU A 391 34.10 3.26 32.98
N ILE A 392 33.93 2.57 31.86
CA ILE A 392 32.92 1.54 31.62
C ILE A 392 33.22 0.29 32.45
N GLU A 393 34.47 -0.17 32.45
CA GLU A 393 34.96 -1.28 33.27
C GLU A 393 34.79 -0.98 34.76
N PHE A 394 35.10 0.26 35.18
CA PHE A 394 34.87 0.73 36.54
C PHE A 394 33.39 0.85 36.90
N ALA A 395 32.57 1.33 35.97
CA ALA A 395 31.13 1.36 36.17
C ALA A 395 30.56 -0.06 36.29
N GLY A 396 31.15 -1.03 35.58
CA GLY A 396 30.79 -2.44 35.64
C GLY A 396 29.30 -2.65 35.37
N ASP A 397 28.65 -3.40 36.27
CA ASP A 397 27.21 -3.62 36.31
C ASP A 397 26.46 -2.60 37.21
N ASP A 398 27.14 -1.62 37.82
CA ASP A 398 26.52 -0.62 38.69
C ASP A 398 25.76 0.46 37.86
N PRO A 399 24.42 0.46 37.87
CA PRO A 399 23.62 1.35 37.03
C PRO A 399 23.78 2.84 37.40
N LEU A 400 24.13 3.14 38.66
CA LEU A 400 24.37 4.50 39.15
C LEU A 400 25.62 5.10 38.52
N LEU A 401 26.68 4.29 38.37
CA LEU A 401 27.93 4.68 37.73
C LEU A 401 27.77 4.73 36.22
N VAL A 402 27.05 3.80 35.61
CA VAL A 402 26.80 3.80 34.16
C VAL A 402 26.00 5.02 33.72
N ARG A 403 24.85 5.33 34.34
CA ARG A 403 24.09 6.56 34.00
C ARG A 403 24.97 7.78 34.13
N ARG A 404 25.80 7.78 35.15
CA ARG A 404 26.73 8.86 35.40
C ARG A 404 27.68 9.03 34.20
N VAL A 405 28.27 7.94 33.69
CA VAL A 405 29.07 7.95 32.46
C VAL A 405 28.24 8.33 31.22
N LEU A 406 26.98 7.88 31.10
CA LEU A 406 26.09 8.22 29.98
C LEU A 406 25.63 9.69 29.98
N THR A 407 25.34 10.25 31.15
CA THR A 407 24.89 11.65 31.35
C THR A 407 26.06 12.59 31.56
N LEU A 408 27.28 12.10 31.34
CA LEU A 408 28.50 12.80 31.66
C LEU A 408 28.59 14.07 30.81
N GLY A 409 28.57 15.20 31.50
CA GLY A 409 28.63 16.52 30.86
C GLY A 409 27.32 17.01 30.24
N ASN A 410 26.16 16.38 30.46
CA ASN A 410 24.87 16.78 29.84
C ASN A 410 24.59 18.30 29.91
N ASP A 411 24.97 18.95 31.03
CA ASP A 411 24.79 20.40 31.23
C ASP A 411 25.81 21.28 30.48
N ASN A 412 26.89 20.69 29.94
CA ASN A 412 28.05 21.37 29.34
C ASN A 412 28.25 21.06 27.84
N TRP A 413 27.54 20.08 27.28
CA TRP A 413 27.50 19.88 25.84
C TRP A 413 26.68 21.02 25.21
N GLY A 414 27.37 22.06 24.74
CA GLY A 414 26.74 23.19 24.03
C GLY A 414 26.18 22.82 22.65
N ASP A 415 26.40 21.59 22.20
CA ASP A 415 25.89 21.02 20.95
C ASP A 415 25.26 19.66 21.23
N SER A 416 23.96 19.54 20.96
CA SER A 416 23.21 18.30 21.18
C SER A 416 23.79 17.16 20.33
N ALA A 417 24.29 17.42 19.11
CA ALA A 417 24.81 16.36 18.25
C ALA A 417 26.02 15.63 18.84
N LEU A 418 26.85 16.31 19.64
CA LEU A 418 28.01 15.71 20.29
C LEU A 418 27.62 14.88 21.52
N LEU A 419 26.61 15.31 22.26
CA LEU A 419 26.00 14.51 23.32
C LEU A 419 25.37 13.24 22.75
N ASP A 420 24.75 13.33 21.57
CA ASP A 420 24.10 12.21 20.89
C ASP A 420 25.13 11.15 20.48
N MET A 421 26.23 11.59 19.88
CA MET A 421 27.36 10.72 19.56
C MET A 421 27.98 10.12 20.84
N TRP A 422 28.06 10.89 21.93
CA TRP A 422 28.63 10.42 23.19
C TRP A 422 27.78 9.32 23.81
N ILE A 423 26.47 9.56 23.97
CA ILE A 423 25.55 8.56 24.51
C ILE A 423 25.55 7.31 23.63
N ALA A 424 25.51 7.45 22.30
CA ALA A 424 25.55 6.31 21.40
C ALA A 424 26.86 5.52 21.53
N TYR A 425 28.00 6.22 21.61
CA TYR A 425 29.32 5.63 21.75
C TYR A 425 29.50 4.93 23.10
N VAL A 426 29.22 5.61 24.21
CA VAL A 426 29.26 5.01 25.56
C VAL A 426 28.32 3.83 25.69
N THR A 427 27.10 3.92 25.15
CA THR A 427 26.15 2.80 25.21
C THR A 427 26.67 1.62 24.39
N LYS A 428 27.24 1.86 23.20
CA LYS A 428 27.85 0.82 22.36
C LYS A 428 29.00 0.13 23.08
N GLU A 429 29.96 0.90 23.58
CA GLU A 429 31.16 0.37 24.24
C GLU A 429 30.81 -0.35 25.55
N TRP A 430 29.79 0.12 26.28
CA TRP A 430 29.35 -0.52 27.51
C TRP A 430 28.60 -1.84 27.25
N ILE A 431 27.74 -1.85 26.23
CA ILE A 431 27.11 -3.09 25.75
C ILE A 431 28.18 -4.09 25.29
N GLN A 432 29.21 -3.63 24.59
CA GLN A 432 30.32 -4.48 24.15
C GLN A 432 31.13 -5.02 25.34
N ALA A 433 31.52 -4.18 26.29
CA ALA A 433 32.26 -4.57 27.49
C ALA A 433 31.51 -5.63 28.32
N LEU A 434 30.20 -5.46 28.48
CA LEU A 434 29.37 -6.44 29.18
C LEU A 434 29.22 -7.76 28.39
N SER A 435 29.18 -7.70 27.05
CA SER A 435 29.15 -8.90 26.21
C SER A 435 30.46 -9.69 26.20
N GLU A 436 31.59 -9.01 26.34
CA GLU A 436 32.91 -9.64 26.43
C GLU A 436 33.14 -10.29 27.80
N ALA A 437 32.46 -9.80 28.85
CA ALA A 437 32.52 -10.36 30.19
C ALA A 437 31.74 -11.69 30.36
N ASP A 438 30.76 -11.98 29.51
CA ASP A 438 30.00 -13.23 29.50
C ASP A 438 30.46 -14.07 28.29
N GLU A 439 31.39 -15.03 28.49
CA GLU A 439 32.09 -15.82 27.46
C GLU A 439 31.18 -16.67 26.50
N LYS A 440 29.86 -16.46 26.48
CA LYS A 440 28.89 -17.20 25.67
C LYS A 440 28.29 -16.34 24.55
N SER A 441 28.85 -16.51 23.35
CA SER A 441 28.38 -16.12 22.01
C SER A 441 27.83 -14.70 21.83
N THR A 442 28.51 -13.96 20.94
CA THR A 442 28.19 -12.62 20.41
C THR A 442 26.79 -12.44 19.81
N ASP A 443 26.00 -13.50 19.63
CA ASP A 443 24.59 -13.39 19.22
C ASP A 443 23.67 -12.84 20.34
N ASP A 444 24.17 -12.79 21.58
CA ASP A 444 23.41 -12.36 22.75
C ASP A 444 23.64 -10.90 23.15
N VAL A 445 24.38 -10.07 22.40
CA VAL A 445 24.57 -8.64 22.76
C VAL A 445 23.23 -7.88 22.84
N ALA A 446 22.33 -8.14 21.90
CA ALA A 446 20.97 -7.60 21.90
C ALA A 446 20.10 -8.23 23.00
N LEU A 447 20.25 -9.54 23.25
CA LEU A 447 19.53 -10.24 24.33
C LEU A 447 19.99 -9.77 25.70
N PHE A 448 21.28 -9.51 25.87
CA PHE A 448 21.93 -9.01 27.07
C PHE A 448 21.56 -7.55 27.32
N ALA A 449 21.65 -6.67 26.30
CA ALA A 449 21.16 -5.30 26.42
C ALA A 449 19.67 -5.27 26.79
N ASN A 450 18.87 -6.18 26.24
CA ASN A 450 17.50 -6.42 26.69
C ASN A 450 17.45 -6.88 28.16
N ASN A 451 18.13 -7.96 28.53
CA ASN A 451 18.12 -8.51 29.89
C ASN A 451 18.58 -7.49 30.93
N PHE A 452 19.53 -6.62 30.58
CA PHE A 452 20.03 -5.54 31.42
C PHE A 452 18.99 -4.41 31.55
N VAL A 453 18.39 -3.96 30.43
CA VAL A 453 17.27 -3.01 30.47
C VAL A 453 16.08 -3.58 31.27
N LEU A 454 15.94 -4.91 31.27
CA LEU A 454 14.97 -5.69 32.03
C LEU A 454 15.42 -6.07 33.44
N SER A 455 16.63 -5.69 33.87
CA SER A 455 17.14 -5.99 35.21
C SER A 455 16.41 -5.18 36.28
N GLN A 456 16.22 -5.75 37.46
CA GLN A 456 15.54 -5.06 38.57
C GLN A 456 16.30 -3.79 38.99
N GLU A 457 17.63 -3.78 38.87
CA GLU A 457 18.48 -2.64 39.21
C GLU A 457 18.34 -1.48 38.21
N PHE A 458 18.34 -1.73 36.90
CA PHE A 458 18.11 -0.68 35.89
C PHE A 458 16.68 -0.12 35.97
N ARG A 459 15.71 -1.01 36.19
CA ARG A 459 14.29 -0.71 36.41
C ARG A 459 14.06 0.27 37.56
N GLN A 460 14.75 0.11 38.69
CA GLN A 460 14.61 1.03 39.83
C GLN A 460 15.17 2.44 39.57
N PHE A 461 15.90 2.64 38.47
CA PHE A 461 16.77 3.80 38.29
C PHE A 461 16.29 4.84 37.27
N ILE A 462 15.56 4.38 36.26
CA ILE A 462 14.68 5.22 35.45
C ILE A 462 13.26 4.72 35.74
N ASN A 463 12.55 5.31 36.71
CA ASN A 463 11.20 4.88 37.12
C ASN A 463 10.22 4.75 35.96
N VAL A 464 10.41 5.58 34.95
CA VAL A 464 9.71 5.51 33.67
C VAL A 464 10.02 4.22 32.92
N PHE A 465 11.29 3.78 32.88
CA PHE A 465 11.76 2.59 32.19
C PHE A 465 11.40 1.30 32.96
N SER A 466 11.26 1.28 34.29
CA SER A 466 10.69 0.10 34.98
C SER A 466 9.27 -0.17 34.56
N ALA A 467 8.43 0.84 34.66
CA ALA A 467 7.01 0.70 34.35
C ALA A 467 6.78 0.56 32.83
N SER A 468 7.64 1.16 31.99
CA SER A 468 7.60 0.99 30.52
C SER A 468 8.25 -0.31 30.04
N SER A 469 9.33 -0.81 30.64
CA SER A 469 10.00 -2.04 30.16
C SER A 469 9.20 -3.30 30.44
N ASP A 470 8.42 -3.34 31.54
CA ASP A 470 7.46 -4.42 31.79
C ASP A 470 6.32 -4.46 30.75
N ILE A 471 6.06 -3.33 30.09
CA ILE A 471 5.09 -3.18 28.98
C ILE A 471 5.75 -3.58 27.65
N LEU A 472 7.07 -3.41 27.50
CA LEU A 472 7.82 -3.64 26.26
C LEU A 472 8.42 -5.04 26.13
N VAL A 473 8.32 -5.92 27.13
CA VAL A 473 8.63 -7.35 26.95
C VAL A 473 7.44 -8.01 26.26
N PRO A 474 7.52 -8.36 24.97
CA PRO A 474 6.44 -9.05 24.32
C PRO A 474 6.23 -10.38 25.05
N ARG A 475 4.97 -10.78 25.29
CA ARG A 475 4.67 -12.09 25.92
C ARG A 475 5.26 -13.26 25.14
N ASN A 476 5.55 -13.04 23.85
CA ASN A 476 6.19 -13.98 22.94
C ASN A 476 7.61 -13.51 22.57
N PRO A 477 8.67 -14.18 23.05
CA PRO A 477 10.06 -13.80 22.76
C PRO A 477 10.44 -13.81 21.27
N ALA A 478 9.69 -14.52 20.42
CA ALA A 478 9.94 -14.54 18.97
C ALA A 478 9.65 -13.18 18.29
N GLU A 479 8.79 -12.35 18.89
CA GLU A 479 8.39 -11.05 18.35
C GLU A 479 9.37 -9.91 18.69
N LEU A 480 10.33 -10.18 19.60
CA LEU A 480 11.47 -9.31 19.90
C LEU A 480 12.34 -9.03 18.67
N THR A 481 12.25 -9.86 17.63
CA THR A 481 12.94 -9.61 16.35
C THR A 481 12.44 -8.36 15.63
N SER A 482 11.25 -7.81 15.96
CA SER A 482 10.76 -6.54 15.42
C SER A 482 11.26 -5.31 16.18
N PHE A 483 11.56 -5.46 17.47
CA PHE A 483 12.23 -4.47 18.33
C PHE A 483 13.67 -4.16 17.84
N SER A 484 14.17 -4.93 16.87
CA SER A 484 15.54 -4.88 16.34
C SER A 484 15.86 -3.69 15.43
N ARG A 485 14.88 -2.86 15.03
CA ARG A 485 15.14 -1.74 14.10
C ARG A 485 15.58 -0.45 14.78
N LEU A 486 15.10 -0.19 15.99
CA LEU A 486 15.65 0.86 16.85
C LEU A 486 16.64 0.22 17.82
N THR A 487 17.91 0.58 17.71
CA THR A 487 18.92 0.10 18.67
C THR A 487 18.55 0.59 20.08
N VAL A 488 18.57 -0.28 21.08
CA VAL A 488 18.46 0.05 22.52
C VAL A 488 19.13 1.40 22.89
N PRO A 489 20.32 1.75 22.35
CA PRO A 489 20.91 3.10 22.43
C PRO A 489 19.97 4.28 22.12
N CYS A 490 19.17 4.22 21.05
CA CYS A 490 18.24 5.29 20.67
C CYS A 490 17.13 5.49 21.72
N LEU A 491 16.61 4.40 22.29
CA LEU A 491 15.58 4.46 23.34
C LEU A 491 16.16 5.04 24.63
N ILE A 492 17.34 4.59 25.05
CA ILE A 492 18.05 5.14 26.22
C ILE A 492 18.31 6.63 26.02
N SER A 493 18.82 7.01 24.85
CA SER A 493 19.12 8.39 24.51
C SER A 493 17.87 9.29 24.54
N ALA A 494 16.75 8.82 23.97
CA ALA A 494 15.48 9.55 23.99
C ALA A 494 14.91 9.74 25.42
N ALA A 495 15.06 8.73 26.29
CA ALA A 495 14.69 8.83 27.71
C ALA A 495 15.54 9.84 28.48
N LEU A 496 16.79 10.04 28.07
CA LEU A 496 17.69 11.06 28.65
C LEU A 496 17.40 12.48 28.15
N GLY A 497 16.38 12.68 27.32
CA GLY A 497 15.93 13.99 26.84
C GLY A 497 16.49 14.41 25.48
N ASN A 498 17.12 13.49 24.76
CA ASN A 498 17.70 13.75 23.43
C ASN A 498 16.61 14.04 22.38
N THR A 499 16.65 15.24 21.78
CA THR A 499 15.67 15.65 20.76
C THR A 499 15.85 14.96 19.42
N GLN A 500 17.08 14.69 18.95
CA GLN A 500 17.31 14.00 17.67
C GLN A 500 16.90 12.53 17.73
N SER A 501 17.19 11.84 18.84
CA SER A 501 16.76 10.45 19.05
C SER A 501 15.23 10.37 19.16
N ARG A 502 14.59 11.34 19.84
CA ARG A 502 13.13 11.47 19.87
C ARG A 502 12.56 11.68 18.47
N GLU A 503 13.11 12.61 17.70
CA GLU A 503 12.69 12.87 16.31
C GLU A 503 12.92 11.65 15.41
N HIS A 504 14.03 10.94 15.58
CA HIS A 504 14.31 9.70 14.86
C HIS A 504 13.26 8.61 15.16
N ILE A 505 12.92 8.42 16.43
CA ILE A 505 11.89 7.46 16.85
C ILE A 505 10.50 7.90 16.34
N GLN A 506 10.16 9.19 16.44
CA GLN A 506 8.90 9.75 15.91
C GLN A 506 8.78 9.59 14.39
N ASN A 507 9.89 9.66 13.65
CA ASN A 507 9.91 9.46 12.22
C ASN A 507 10.07 7.98 11.82
N SER A 508 10.30 7.09 12.79
CA SER A 508 10.42 5.66 12.54
C SER A 508 9.04 5.02 12.35
N THR A 509 9.00 3.93 11.58
CA THR A 509 7.81 3.06 11.47
C THR A 509 7.69 2.10 12.65
N ASP A 510 8.57 2.19 13.66
CA ASP A 510 8.61 1.28 14.80
C ASP A 510 7.65 1.77 15.90
N MET A 511 6.50 1.12 15.97
CA MET A 511 5.41 1.50 16.88
C MET A 511 5.76 1.28 18.35
N TRP A 512 6.68 0.36 18.67
CA TRP A 512 7.19 0.19 20.03
C TRP A 512 8.00 1.41 20.47
N GLY A 513 8.76 2.02 19.55
CA GLY A 513 9.44 3.28 19.78
C GLY A 513 8.46 4.42 20.10
N HIS A 514 7.34 4.51 19.37
CA HIS A 514 6.29 5.51 19.64
C HIS A 514 5.63 5.32 21.01
N ILE A 515 5.31 4.07 21.38
CA ILE A 515 4.77 3.73 22.70
C ILE A 515 5.75 4.13 23.80
N PHE A 516 7.03 3.80 23.62
CA PHE A 516 8.08 4.15 24.55
C PHE A 516 8.20 5.68 24.74
N LEU A 517 8.16 6.45 23.65
CA LEU A 517 8.21 7.92 23.74
C LEU A 517 7.04 8.49 24.56
N VAL A 518 5.85 7.96 24.39
CA VAL A 518 4.69 8.35 25.20
C VAL A 518 4.89 7.95 26.66
N ALA A 519 5.37 6.73 26.90
CA ALA A 519 5.59 6.22 28.24
C ALA A 519 6.62 7.07 29.01
N ILE A 520 7.65 7.61 28.35
CA ILE A 520 8.63 8.50 28.98
C ILE A 520 8.15 9.91 29.29
N GLU A 521 7.02 10.32 28.73
CA GLU A 521 6.36 11.60 29.03
C GLU A 521 5.40 11.49 30.22
N LEU A 522 5.05 10.28 30.63
CA LEU A 522 4.09 10.03 31.71
C LEU A 522 4.79 9.89 33.06
N GLU A 523 4.20 10.48 34.10
CA GLU A 523 4.72 10.38 35.48
C GLU A 523 4.67 8.94 36.01
N ASN A 524 3.62 8.19 35.64
CA ASN A 524 3.43 6.78 35.98
C ASN A 524 2.98 6.03 34.71
N PRO A 525 3.91 5.52 33.90
CA PRO A 525 3.54 4.84 32.66
C PRO A 525 3.04 3.42 32.95
N ASP A 526 1.73 3.25 32.97
CA ASP A 526 1.04 1.96 32.86
C ASP A 526 0.31 1.84 31.51
N PRO A 527 -0.09 0.63 31.05
CA PRO A 527 -0.77 0.47 29.78
C PRO A 527 -1.98 1.39 29.58
N GLU A 528 -2.76 1.63 30.65
CA GLU A 528 -3.96 2.46 30.60
C GLU A 528 -3.63 3.95 30.45
N SER A 529 -2.57 4.41 31.10
CA SER A 529 -2.07 5.79 30.97
C SER A 529 -1.47 6.06 29.59
N ILE A 530 -0.74 5.09 29.01
CA ILE A 530 -0.21 5.16 27.65
C ILE A 530 -1.37 5.20 26.66
N TRP A 531 -2.32 4.27 26.79
CA TRP A 531 -3.54 4.25 25.97
C TRP A 531 -4.27 5.58 26.03
N ALA A 532 -4.54 6.11 27.23
CA ALA A 532 -5.25 7.38 27.41
C ALA A 532 -4.53 8.55 26.74
N LYS A 533 -3.18 8.52 26.70
CA LYS A 533 -2.39 9.53 26.01
C LYS A 533 -2.50 9.40 24.48
N PHE A 534 -2.41 8.19 23.93
CA PHE A 534 -2.67 7.95 22.50
C PHE A 534 -4.12 8.28 22.10
N GLU A 535 -5.08 8.01 22.96
CA GLU A 535 -6.50 8.34 22.79
C GLU A 535 -6.69 9.86 22.72
N TYR A 536 -6.12 10.59 23.69
CA TYR A 536 -6.15 12.04 23.74
C TYR A 536 -5.52 12.68 22.50
N ASP A 537 -4.43 12.09 21.98
CA ASP A 537 -3.74 12.57 20.80
C ASP A 537 -4.39 12.08 19.47
N ASN A 538 -5.46 11.27 19.53
CA ASN A 538 -6.10 10.60 18.39
C ASN A 538 -5.13 9.74 17.54
N ARG A 539 -4.23 9.04 18.22
CA ARG A 539 -3.16 8.22 17.64
C ARG A 539 -3.31 6.72 17.92
N ILE A 540 -4.40 6.28 18.56
CA ILE A 540 -4.65 4.86 18.87
C ILE A 540 -4.43 3.96 17.64
N ILE A 541 -4.94 4.42 16.49
CA ILE A 541 -4.94 3.68 15.24
C ILE A 541 -3.58 3.65 14.53
N ASP A 542 -2.60 4.42 15.01
CA ASP A 542 -1.23 4.38 14.50
C ASP A 542 -0.51 3.11 14.98
N VAL A 543 -0.93 2.56 16.13
CA VAL A 543 -0.33 1.37 16.75
C VAL A 543 -1.15 0.14 16.40
N PRO A 544 -0.58 -0.93 15.80
CA PRO A 544 -1.26 -2.18 15.49
C PRO A 544 -2.01 -2.79 16.68
N TYR A 545 -3.17 -3.37 16.42
CA TYR A 545 -4.03 -3.97 17.45
C TYR A 545 -3.31 -5.01 18.33
N ALA A 546 -2.44 -5.84 17.73
CA ALA A 546 -1.69 -6.88 18.45
C ALA A 546 -0.87 -6.29 19.58
N ILE A 547 -0.22 -5.15 19.33
CA ILE A 547 0.65 -4.51 20.31
C ILE A 547 -0.17 -4.09 21.53
N TRP A 548 -1.35 -3.49 21.33
CA TRP A 548 -2.24 -3.12 22.44
C TRP A 548 -2.70 -4.32 23.27
N ASN A 549 -2.99 -5.45 22.61
CA ASN A 549 -3.34 -6.69 23.28
C ASN A 549 -2.15 -7.25 24.08
N ASP A 550 -0.93 -7.16 23.53
CA ASP A 550 0.30 -7.60 24.21
C ASP A 550 0.62 -6.76 25.45
N LEU A 551 0.29 -5.46 25.43
CA LEU A 551 0.38 -4.58 26.62
C LEU A 551 -0.58 -5.01 27.74
N GLY A 552 -1.47 -5.96 27.50
CA GLY A 552 -2.44 -6.45 28.48
C GLY A 552 -3.60 -5.49 28.72
N LEU A 553 -3.85 -4.56 27.80
CA LEU A 553 -5.08 -3.77 27.83
C LEU A 553 -6.30 -4.69 27.68
N PRO A 554 -7.42 -4.40 28.35
CA PRO A 554 -8.66 -5.13 28.13
C PRO A 554 -9.03 -5.06 26.64
N GLU A 555 -9.06 -6.22 25.98
CA GLU A 555 -9.35 -6.40 24.55
C GLU A 555 -10.53 -5.54 24.10
N GLU A 556 -11.57 -5.57 24.92
CA GLU A 556 -12.84 -4.90 24.78
C GLU A 556 -12.71 -3.37 24.67
N ARG A 557 -11.84 -2.77 25.48
CA ARG A 557 -11.57 -1.32 25.48
C ARG A 557 -10.84 -0.93 24.19
N VAL A 558 -9.88 -1.76 23.78
CA VAL A 558 -9.10 -1.53 22.56
C VAL A 558 -10.01 -1.57 21.35
N LEU A 559 -10.88 -2.58 21.25
CA LEU A 559 -11.83 -2.74 20.16
C LEU A 559 -12.77 -1.52 20.03
N ILE A 560 -13.41 -1.09 21.12
CA ILE A 560 -14.36 0.03 21.11
C ILE A 560 -13.68 1.35 20.75
N SER A 561 -12.62 1.74 21.47
CA SER A 561 -12.05 3.07 21.26
C SER A 561 -11.26 3.17 19.93
N SER A 562 -10.65 2.06 19.46
CA SER A 562 -10.09 2.03 18.10
C SER A 562 -11.18 2.14 17.03
N LEU A 563 -12.30 1.43 17.17
CA LEU A 563 -13.46 1.54 16.27
C LEU A 563 -13.96 2.99 16.18
N LEU A 564 -14.17 3.63 17.32
CA LEU A 564 -14.60 5.03 17.37
C LEU A 564 -13.57 5.97 16.73
N SER A 565 -12.27 5.74 16.95
CA SER A 565 -11.20 6.53 16.35
C SER A 565 -11.16 6.38 14.82
N PHE A 566 -11.30 5.16 14.30
CA PHE A 566 -11.43 4.90 12.86
C PHE A 566 -12.66 5.59 12.30
N VAL A 567 -13.83 5.38 12.90
CA VAL A 567 -15.08 5.97 12.42
C VAL A 567 -14.97 7.50 12.40
N GLN A 568 -14.48 8.12 13.47
CA GLN A 568 -14.28 9.58 13.55
C GLN A 568 -13.32 10.10 12.48
N ARG A 569 -12.24 9.37 12.16
CA ARG A 569 -11.27 9.75 11.12
C ARG A 569 -11.86 9.72 9.70
N TYR A 570 -12.84 8.85 9.45
CA TYR A 570 -13.40 8.63 8.12
C TYR A 570 -14.81 9.21 7.92
N VAL A 571 -15.38 9.94 8.90
CA VAL A 571 -16.65 10.68 8.72
C VAL A 571 -16.55 11.61 7.50
N PRO A 572 -17.56 11.63 6.59
CA PRO A 572 -18.88 10.99 6.72
C PRO A 572 -18.98 9.52 6.28
N ASP A 573 -17.92 8.90 5.77
CA ASP A 573 -17.93 7.49 5.34
C ASP A 573 -17.67 6.53 6.51
N VAL A 574 -18.69 6.37 7.36
CA VAL A 574 -18.66 5.44 8.51
C VAL A 574 -18.40 4.00 8.05
N MET A 575 -18.87 3.61 6.87
CA MET A 575 -18.64 2.26 6.32
C MET A 575 -17.14 2.02 6.10
N MET A 576 -16.44 2.98 5.49
CA MET A 576 -14.98 2.91 5.33
C MET A 576 -14.26 2.81 6.68
N GLY A 577 -14.67 3.62 7.66
CA GLY A 577 -14.10 3.57 9.02
C GLY A 577 -14.24 2.19 9.66
N VAL A 578 -15.44 1.59 9.58
CA VAL A 578 -15.68 0.23 10.11
C VAL A 578 -14.87 -0.82 9.36
N SER A 579 -14.80 -0.76 8.02
CA SER A 579 -14.03 -1.73 7.23
C SER A 579 -12.53 -1.65 7.49
N LEU A 580 -11.97 -0.44 7.63
CA LEU A 580 -10.56 -0.26 7.97
C LEU A 580 -10.26 -0.69 9.41
N TRP A 581 -11.18 -0.45 10.35
CA TRP A 581 -11.07 -0.99 11.70
C TRP A 581 -11.07 -2.52 11.69
N GLN A 582 -11.94 -3.15 10.91
CA GLN A 582 -11.94 -4.61 10.78
C GLN A 582 -10.62 -5.13 10.22
N ALA A 583 -10.05 -4.48 9.19
CA ALA A 583 -8.74 -4.84 8.66
C ALA A 583 -7.62 -4.66 9.70
N TYR A 584 -7.70 -3.58 10.49
CA TYR A 584 -6.79 -3.28 11.60
C TYR A 584 -6.80 -4.36 12.70
N VAL A 585 -7.99 -4.87 13.04
CA VAL A 585 -8.16 -5.95 14.02
C VAL A 585 -7.86 -7.33 13.39
N ALA A 586 -8.14 -7.54 12.10
CA ALA A 586 -7.97 -8.82 11.42
C ALA A 586 -6.52 -9.32 11.33
N GLY A 587 -5.54 -8.41 11.37
CA GLY A 587 -4.12 -8.75 11.31
C GLY A 587 -3.63 -9.65 12.44
N THR A 588 -4.44 -9.95 13.45
CA THR A 588 -3.99 -10.57 14.72
C THR A 588 -4.64 -11.92 15.04
N LYS A 589 -5.12 -12.65 14.03
CA LYS A 589 -5.92 -13.90 14.17
C LYS A 589 -7.37 -13.66 14.60
N PHE A 590 -8.05 -12.69 14.00
CA PHE A 590 -9.48 -12.88 13.81
C PHE A 590 -9.62 -13.97 12.74
N ASP A 591 -9.67 -15.23 13.18
CA ASP A 591 -10.19 -16.26 12.29
C ASP A 591 -11.59 -15.81 11.84
N GLN A 592 -11.97 -16.14 10.61
CA GLN A 592 -13.27 -15.80 10.00
C GLN A 592 -14.50 -16.35 10.77
N HIS A 593 -14.30 -16.85 11.99
CA HIS A 593 -15.24 -17.50 12.87
C HIS A 593 -15.47 -16.81 14.22
N ASP A 594 -14.75 -15.74 14.58
CA ASP A 594 -14.98 -15.03 15.86
C ASP A 594 -16.14 -14.03 15.80
N GLN A 595 -17.34 -14.56 15.56
CA GLN A 595 -18.64 -13.88 15.70
C GLN A 595 -18.86 -13.31 17.11
N VAL A 596 -18.24 -13.97 18.10
CA VAL A 596 -18.27 -13.58 19.52
C VAL A 596 -17.78 -12.15 19.67
N ALA A 597 -16.75 -11.75 18.91
CA ALA A 597 -16.17 -10.43 19.05
C ALA A 597 -17.04 -9.30 18.45
N ILE A 598 -17.72 -9.51 17.30
CA ILE A 598 -18.65 -8.49 16.75
C ILE A 598 -19.83 -8.28 17.71
N LYS A 599 -20.40 -9.37 18.23
CA LYS A 599 -21.50 -9.29 19.20
C LYS A 599 -21.07 -8.56 20.47
N ASP A 600 -19.89 -8.90 21.01
CA ASP A 600 -19.38 -8.27 22.22
C ASP A 600 -19.12 -6.76 22.00
N VAL A 601 -18.67 -6.36 20.81
CA VAL A 601 -18.54 -4.95 20.43
C VAL A 601 -19.91 -4.26 20.38
N LEU A 602 -20.94 -4.88 19.79
CA LEU A 602 -22.29 -4.32 19.77
C LEU A 602 -22.89 -4.17 21.17
N ASP A 603 -22.81 -5.19 22.01
CA ASP A 603 -23.32 -5.19 23.39
C ASP A 603 -22.64 -4.11 24.27
N ARG A 604 -21.43 -3.70 23.89
CA ARG A 604 -20.65 -2.64 24.58
C ARG A 604 -20.91 -1.26 24.02
N LEU A 605 -21.02 -1.11 22.70
CA LEU A 605 -21.45 0.14 22.08
C LEU A 605 -22.79 0.61 22.67
N GLN A 606 -23.64 -0.32 23.11
CA GLN A 606 -24.88 -0.02 23.83
C GLN A 606 -24.68 0.65 25.19
N LYS A 607 -23.54 0.47 25.85
CA LYS A 607 -23.20 1.03 27.17
C LYS A 607 -22.44 2.35 27.07
N GLU A 608 -21.82 2.62 25.92
CA GLU A 608 -21.04 3.83 25.69
C GLU A 608 -21.93 5.06 25.47
N SER A 609 -21.50 6.20 25.99
CA SER A 609 -22.20 7.49 25.83
C SER A 609 -21.87 8.14 24.48
N ILE A 610 -22.20 7.45 23.38
CA ILE A 610 -22.00 7.92 22.00
C ILE A 610 -23.31 8.57 21.49
N ASP A 611 -23.19 9.49 20.55
CA ASP A 611 -24.35 10.01 19.81
C ASP A 611 -25.16 8.87 19.17
N GLU A 612 -26.47 8.86 19.37
CA GLU A 612 -27.35 7.77 18.91
C GLU A 612 -27.34 7.60 17.38
N SER A 613 -27.13 8.67 16.60
CA SER A 613 -27.02 8.57 15.14
C SER A 613 -25.73 7.89 14.74
N LEU A 614 -24.61 8.25 15.37
CA LEU A 614 -23.32 7.60 15.14
C LEU A 614 -23.35 6.12 15.57
N LYS A 615 -23.95 5.83 16.72
CA LYS A 615 -24.12 4.47 17.23
C LYS A 615 -24.91 3.60 16.24
N PHE A 616 -26.08 4.06 15.79
CA PHE A 616 -26.85 3.37 14.74
C PHE A 616 -26.04 3.15 13.46
N SER A 617 -25.23 4.14 13.06
CA SER A 617 -24.37 4.06 11.87
C SER A 617 -23.31 2.96 11.98
N ILE A 618 -22.73 2.79 13.18
CA ILE A 618 -21.75 1.73 13.45
C ILE A 618 -22.45 0.38 13.50
N GLU A 619 -23.57 0.28 14.22
CA GLU A 619 -24.34 -0.95 14.38
C GLU A 619 -24.81 -1.51 13.04
N VAL A 620 -25.33 -0.67 12.14
CA VAL A 620 -25.79 -1.11 10.83
C VAL A 620 -24.64 -1.60 9.95
N CYS A 621 -23.45 -0.99 10.05
CA CYS A 621 -22.27 -1.42 9.31
C CYS A 621 -21.72 -2.75 9.82
N LEU A 622 -21.59 -2.91 11.14
CA LEU A 622 -21.16 -4.16 11.76
C LEU A 622 -22.14 -5.31 11.47
N ALA A 623 -23.44 -5.05 11.59
CA ALA A 623 -24.48 -6.03 11.26
C ALA A 623 -24.46 -6.42 9.78
N ALA A 624 -24.28 -5.45 8.87
CA ALA A 624 -24.18 -5.74 7.44
C ALA A 624 -22.99 -6.66 7.12
N GLU A 625 -21.86 -6.46 7.80
CA GLU A 625 -20.69 -7.31 7.60
C GLU A 625 -20.87 -8.72 8.18
N ALA A 626 -21.45 -8.83 9.38
CA ALA A 626 -21.80 -10.13 9.96
C ALA A 626 -22.72 -10.96 9.02
N ILE A 627 -23.73 -10.31 8.41
CA ILE A 627 -24.61 -10.96 7.42
C ILE A 627 -23.83 -11.49 6.21
N ARG A 628 -22.82 -10.75 5.73
CA ARG A 628 -22.02 -11.15 4.55
C ARG A 628 -21.16 -12.37 4.84
N ILE A 629 -20.60 -12.44 6.05
CA ILE A 629 -19.73 -13.54 6.47
C ILE A 629 -20.55 -14.82 6.74
N GLU A 630 -21.74 -14.70 7.34
CA GLU A 630 -22.43 -15.84 7.97
C GLU A 630 -23.62 -16.43 7.17
N GLU A 631 -23.74 -16.13 5.89
CA GLU A 631 -24.93 -16.51 5.09
C GLU A 631 -26.29 -16.06 5.71
N GLY A 632 -26.27 -15.02 6.57
CA GLY A 632 -27.48 -14.30 6.99
C GLY A 632 -28.02 -14.56 8.41
N LEU A 633 -27.22 -15.06 9.36
CA LEU A 633 -27.56 -14.99 10.78
C LEU A 633 -26.90 -13.76 11.43
N LEU A 634 -27.70 -12.91 12.08
CA LEU A 634 -27.18 -11.82 12.90
C LEU A 634 -27.09 -12.31 14.35
N PRO A 635 -25.94 -12.14 15.04
CA PRO A 635 -25.87 -12.40 16.47
C PRO A 635 -26.65 -11.32 17.23
N GLY A 636 -27.60 -11.71 18.09
CA GLY A 636 -28.37 -10.76 18.91
C GLY A 636 -29.75 -11.25 19.31
N ASP A 637 -30.48 -10.45 20.09
CA ASP A 637 -31.91 -10.65 20.33
C ASP A 637 -32.67 -10.44 19.02
N PRO A 638 -33.57 -11.37 18.60
CA PRO A 638 -34.43 -11.17 17.44
C PRO A 638 -35.21 -9.85 17.45
N GLU A 639 -35.59 -9.32 18.63
CA GLU A 639 -36.29 -8.04 18.73
C GLU A 639 -35.38 -6.86 18.34
N ASP A 640 -34.13 -6.85 18.83
CA ASP A 640 -33.14 -5.82 18.50
C ASP A 640 -32.77 -5.84 17.02
N ILE A 641 -32.58 -7.04 16.45
CA ILE A 641 -32.30 -7.23 15.02
C ILE A 641 -33.46 -6.71 14.16
N GLN A 642 -34.70 -7.01 14.56
CA GLN A 642 -35.89 -6.52 13.88
C GLN A 642 -35.98 -4.99 13.95
N GLN A 643 -35.69 -4.39 15.11
CA GLN A 643 -35.67 -2.94 15.29
C GLN A 643 -34.59 -2.28 14.41
N LEU A 644 -33.36 -2.81 14.39
CA LEU A 644 -32.27 -2.30 13.56
C LEU A 644 -32.62 -2.36 12.07
N ALA A 645 -33.28 -3.43 11.63
CA ALA A 645 -33.76 -3.57 10.26
C ALA A 645 -34.87 -2.57 9.89
N GLU A 646 -35.77 -2.26 10.83
CA GLU A 646 -36.82 -1.24 10.65
C GLU A 646 -36.24 0.16 10.57
N GLN A 647 -35.27 0.49 11.44
CA GLN A 647 -34.52 1.75 11.38
C GLN A 647 -33.74 1.88 10.07
N SER A 648 -33.09 0.80 9.62
CA SER A 648 -32.41 0.73 8.31
C SER A 648 -33.37 1.02 7.16
N LEU A 649 -34.56 0.43 7.18
CA LEU A 649 -35.57 0.69 6.15
C LEU A 649 -36.08 2.14 6.19
N GLU A 650 -36.21 2.73 7.38
CA GLU A 650 -36.62 4.13 7.51
C GLU A 650 -35.55 5.10 7.01
N LEU A 651 -34.26 4.83 7.28
CA LEU A 651 -33.14 5.55 6.66
C LEU A 651 -33.24 5.50 5.13
N LEU A 652 -33.42 4.32 4.53
CA LEU A 652 -33.52 4.21 3.07
C LEU A 652 -34.70 5.00 2.49
N ARG A 653 -35.80 5.14 3.25
CA ARG A 653 -36.96 5.96 2.86
C ARG A 653 -36.67 7.45 3.00
N SER A 654 -35.93 7.86 4.03
CA SER A 654 -35.58 9.26 4.29
C SER A 654 -34.67 9.83 3.20
N LEU A 655 -33.73 9.02 2.66
CA LEU A 655 -32.77 9.44 1.62
C LEU A 655 -33.45 10.11 0.43
N ARG A 656 -34.59 9.58 -0.03
CA ARG A 656 -35.35 10.18 -1.13
C ARG A 656 -35.83 11.59 -0.79
N GLY A 657 -36.29 11.80 0.44
CA GLY A 657 -36.73 13.11 0.92
C GLY A 657 -35.58 14.11 0.96
N LYS A 658 -34.39 13.67 1.38
CA LYS A 658 -33.17 14.49 1.42
C LYS A 658 -32.74 14.94 0.02
N PHE A 659 -32.62 14.04 -0.95
CA PHE A 659 -32.17 14.41 -2.32
C PHE A 659 -33.18 15.24 -3.13
N ARG A 660 -34.41 15.36 -2.63
CA ARG A 660 -35.42 16.25 -3.20
C ARG A 660 -35.23 17.70 -2.78
N ASP A 661 -34.52 17.91 -1.68
CA ASP A 661 -34.16 19.23 -1.19
C ASP A 661 -32.74 19.56 -1.68
N PRO A 662 -32.59 20.46 -2.66
CA PRO A 662 -31.28 20.79 -3.23
C PRO A 662 -30.32 21.43 -2.22
N ASP A 663 -30.83 21.92 -1.08
CA ASP A 663 -30.04 22.57 -0.04
C ASP A 663 -29.45 21.57 0.97
N VAL A 664 -29.87 20.31 0.94
CA VAL A 664 -29.39 19.27 1.86
C VAL A 664 -28.14 18.61 1.28
N ALA A 665 -26.98 18.95 1.84
CA ALA A 665 -25.72 18.29 1.52
C ALA A 665 -25.80 16.78 1.80
N PRO A 666 -25.10 15.94 1.00
CA PRO A 666 -24.98 14.52 1.28
C PRO A 666 -24.35 14.31 2.67
N ASP A 667 -25.10 13.65 3.54
CA ASP A 667 -24.75 13.40 4.94
C ASP A 667 -24.30 11.94 5.13
N THR A 668 -23.83 11.60 6.33
CA THR A 668 -23.43 10.26 6.79
C THR A 668 -24.42 9.16 6.37
N GLU A 669 -25.72 9.44 6.40
CA GLU A 669 -26.77 8.49 6.00
C GLU A 669 -26.64 7.98 4.56
N LEU A 670 -26.09 8.78 3.63
CA LEU A 670 -25.88 8.34 2.25
C LEU A 670 -24.92 7.16 2.19
N TYR A 671 -23.80 7.24 2.93
CA TYR A 671 -22.77 6.22 2.97
C TYR A 671 -23.24 4.92 3.65
N LEU A 672 -24.33 4.98 4.43
CA LEU A 672 -24.96 3.82 5.05
C LEU A 672 -25.93 3.07 4.13
N ALA A 673 -26.26 3.59 2.94
CA ALA A 673 -27.30 3.03 2.10
C ALA A 673 -27.08 1.53 1.78
N THR A 674 -25.84 1.14 1.50
CA THR A 674 -25.48 -0.27 1.24
C THR A 674 -25.68 -1.13 2.48
N SER A 675 -25.10 -0.74 3.62
CA SER A 675 -25.22 -1.48 4.89
C SER A 675 -26.66 -1.60 5.37
N ALA A 676 -27.41 -0.49 5.36
CA ALA A 676 -28.82 -0.46 5.73
C ALA A 676 -29.68 -1.37 4.83
N ALA A 677 -29.36 -1.45 3.53
CA ALA A 677 -30.09 -2.32 2.63
C ALA A 677 -29.76 -3.80 2.82
N ILE A 678 -28.53 -4.14 3.22
CA ILE A 678 -28.16 -5.51 3.57
C ILE A 678 -28.92 -5.98 4.82
N VAL A 679 -28.90 -5.17 5.89
CA VAL A 679 -29.58 -5.48 7.15
C VAL A 679 -31.10 -5.55 6.93
N GLY A 680 -31.69 -4.50 6.35
CA GLY A 680 -33.13 -4.46 6.08
C GLY A 680 -33.59 -5.53 5.08
N GLY A 681 -32.77 -5.85 4.08
CA GLY A 681 -33.09 -6.84 3.05
C GLY A 681 -33.09 -8.27 3.57
N SER A 682 -32.13 -8.59 4.44
CA SER A 682 -31.99 -9.94 5.03
C SER A 682 -33.08 -10.27 6.03
N ILE A 683 -33.59 -9.27 6.76
CA ILE A 683 -34.61 -9.47 7.81
C ILE A 683 -36.04 -9.17 7.30
N LEU A 684 -36.24 -8.03 6.64
CA LEU A 684 -37.59 -7.58 6.25
C LEU A 684 -37.96 -8.01 4.82
N GLY A 685 -36.99 -8.43 4.02
CA GLY A 685 -37.13 -8.87 2.63
C GLY A 685 -36.59 -7.86 1.62
N TRP A 686 -35.82 -8.37 0.66
CA TRP A 686 -35.05 -7.59 -0.34
C TRP A 686 -35.87 -6.57 -1.13
N TRP A 687 -37.12 -6.87 -1.48
CA TRP A 687 -37.95 -5.90 -2.21
C TRP A 687 -38.30 -4.67 -1.37
N LYS A 688 -38.44 -4.81 -0.04
CA LYS A 688 -38.79 -3.68 0.84
C LYS A 688 -37.69 -2.63 0.87
N VAL A 689 -36.42 -3.03 0.74
CA VAL A 689 -35.25 -2.14 0.70
C VAL A 689 -34.87 -1.71 -0.72
N LEU A 690 -35.04 -2.57 -1.73
CA LEU A 690 -34.75 -2.20 -3.12
C LEU A 690 -35.69 -1.12 -3.65
N LYS A 691 -36.97 -1.17 -3.26
CA LYS A 691 -37.97 -0.17 -3.69
C LYS A 691 -37.59 1.27 -3.29
N PRO A 692 -37.28 1.60 -2.02
CA PRO A 692 -36.86 2.94 -1.65
C PRO A 692 -35.56 3.34 -2.37
N LEU A 693 -34.57 2.45 -2.52
CA LEU A 693 -33.36 2.75 -3.29
C LEU A 693 -33.66 3.13 -4.75
N LEU A 694 -34.54 2.41 -5.44
CA LEU A 694 -34.96 2.76 -6.81
C LEU A 694 -35.67 4.12 -6.87
N LEU A 695 -36.45 4.47 -5.84
CA LEU A 695 -37.09 5.77 -5.73
C LEU A 695 -36.08 6.89 -5.46
N THR A 696 -35.07 6.61 -4.63
CA THR A 696 -33.95 7.51 -4.33
C THR A 696 -33.11 7.74 -5.58
N PHE A 697 -32.73 6.68 -6.29
CA PHE A 697 -31.99 6.75 -7.55
C PHE A 697 -32.67 7.66 -8.59
N ARG A 698 -33.98 7.47 -8.80
CA ARG A 698 -34.79 8.33 -9.68
C ARG A 698 -34.83 9.81 -9.26
N SER A 699 -34.62 10.09 -7.96
CA SER A 699 -34.69 11.43 -7.38
C SER A 699 -33.32 12.09 -7.23
N LEU A 700 -32.23 11.44 -7.66
CA LEU A 700 -30.90 12.02 -7.57
C LEU A 700 -30.80 13.29 -8.42
N PRO A 701 -30.18 14.37 -7.90
CA PRO A 701 -30.11 15.67 -8.59
C PRO A 701 -28.99 15.73 -9.63
N ALA A 702 -28.12 14.72 -9.72
CA ALA A 702 -27.00 14.67 -10.64
C ALA A 702 -26.72 13.24 -11.14
N LEU A 703 -25.86 13.16 -12.16
CA LEU A 703 -25.35 11.90 -12.68
C LEU A 703 -24.65 11.09 -11.57
N SER A 704 -24.91 9.79 -11.54
CA SER A 704 -24.34 8.85 -10.56
C SER A 704 -23.84 7.55 -11.19
N VAL A 705 -23.95 7.42 -12.52
CA VAL A 705 -23.45 6.28 -13.30
C VAL A 705 -22.64 6.81 -14.49
N GLY A 706 -21.53 6.14 -14.81
CA GLY A 706 -20.62 6.47 -15.91
C GLY A 706 -21.22 6.20 -17.29
N ASN A 707 -20.51 6.61 -18.34
CA ASN A 707 -20.93 6.42 -19.74
C ASN A 707 -21.16 4.95 -20.12
N ASN A 708 -20.44 4.03 -19.48
CA ASN A 708 -20.60 2.58 -19.56
C ASN A 708 -21.74 2.00 -18.68
N LEU A 709 -22.50 2.86 -17.99
CA LEU A 709 -23.54 2.52 -17.02
C LEU A 709 -23.06 1.80 -15.74
N LEU A 710 -21.75 1.70 -15.49
CA LEU A 710 -21.27 1.33 -14.15
C LEU A 710 -21.41 2.52 -13.19
N HIS A 711 -21.46 2.26 -11.89
CA HIS A 711 -21.38 3.33 -10.91
C HIS A 711 -20.01 4.04 -11.01
N LEU A 712 -19.99 5.34 -10.74
CA LEU A 712 -18.75 6.13 -10.68
C LEU A 712 -18.01 5.86 -9.36
N ASP A 713 -16.71 6.16 -9.31
CA ASP A 713 -15.95 6.08 -8.06
C ASP A 713 -16.64 6.94 -6.98
N ARG A 714 -16.87 6.36 -5.81
CA ARG A 714 -17.52 7.00 -4.67
C ARG A 714 -16.75 8.22 -4.18
N SER A 715 -15.42 8.20 -4.30
CA SER A 715 -14.54 9.31 -3.92
C SER A 715 -14.74 10.56 -4.80
N GLU A 716 -15.12 10.35 -6.06
CA GLU A 716 -15.38 11.43 -7.02
C GLU A 716 -16.84 11.89 -6.98
N VAL A 717 -17.77 10.95 -6.83
CA VAL A 717 -19.21 11.21 -6.91
C VAL A 717 -19.95 10.48 -5.78
N PRO A 718 -20.17 11.13 -4.61
CA PRO A 718 -20.85 10.51 -3.46
C PRO A 718 -22.22 9.90 -3.78
N LEU A 719 -22.93 10.44 -4.77
CA LEU A 719 -24.24 9.93 -5.20
C LEU A 719 -24.17 8.54 -5.87
N SER A 720 -22.98 8.06 -6.26
CA SER A 720 -22.77 6.73 -6.82
C SER A 720 -22.98 5.61 -5.80
N VAL A 721 -23.03 5.93 -4.50
CA VAL A 721 -23.35 4.98 -3.43
C VAL A 721 -24.75 4.36 -3.62
N ILE A 722 -25.71 5.08 -4.19
CA ILE A 722 -27.07 4.55 -4.41
C ILE A 722 -27.12 3.47 -5.51
N PRO A 723 -26.62 3.71 -6.74
CA PRO A 723 -26.57 2.64 -7.74
C PRO A 723 -25.69 1.47 -7.31
N ASP A 724 -24.59 1.72 -6.60
CA ASP A 724 -23.74 0.67 -6.05
C ASP A 724 -24.46 -0.17 -4.98
N ALA A 725 -25.23 0.45 -4.07
CA ALA A 725 -26.07 -0.27 -3.12
C ALA A 725 -27.09 -1.18 -3.83
N ILE A 726 -27.69 -0.72 -4.94
CA ILE A 726 -28.61 -1.53 -5.76
C ILE A 726 -27.87 -2.72 -6.39
N ASP A 727 -26.71 -2.49 -7.01
CA ASP A 727 -25.89 -3.55 -7.60
C ASP A 727 -25.51 -4.60 -6.55
N HIS A 728 -25.02 -4.15 -5.39
CA HIS A 728 -24.60 -5.01 -4.28
C HIS A 728 -25.74 -5.91 -3.79
N ILE A 729 -26.94 -5.34 -3.60
CA ILE A 729 -28.13 -6.11 -3.19
C ILE A 729 -28.46 -7.19 -4.23
N LEU A 730 -28.49 -6.83 -5.52
CA LEU A 730 -28.83 -7.78 -6.58
C LEU A 730 -27.82 -8.94 -6.67
N ARG A 731 -26.54 -8.69 -6.31
CA ARG A 731 -25.51 -9.73 -6.18
C ARG A 731 -25.68 -10.58 -4.92
N LEU A 732 -26.08 -9.97 -3.81
CA LEU A 732 -26.16 -10.62 -2.51
C LEU A 732 -27.35 -11.58 -2.37
N ILE A 733 -28.45 -11.37 -3.10
CA ILE A 733 -29.61 -12.28 -3.05
C ILE A 733 -29.23 -13.66 -3.60
N SER A 734 -28.94 -14.59 -2.70
CA SER A 734 -28.52 -15.96 -3.03
C SER A 734 -29.70 -16.92 -3.25
N LYS A 735 -30.79 -16.73 -2.50
CA LYS A 735 -31.95 -17.63 -2.54
C LYS A 735 -32.77 -17.44 -3.83
N PRO A 736 -33.02 -18.51 -4.61
CA PRO A 736 -33.79 -18.40 -5.86
C PRO A 736 -35.21 -17.86 -5.69
N ASP A 737 -35.88 -18.21 -4.58
CA ASP A 737 -37.23 -17.72 -4.28
C ASP A 737 -37.25 -16.21 -4.01
N ASP A 738 -36.25 -15.69 -3.29
CA ASP A 738 -36.08 -14.26 -3.06
C ASP A 738 -35.86 -13.51 -4.38
N LEU A 739 -34.99 -14.01 -5.26
CA LEU A 739 -34.78 -13.43 -6.60
C LEU A 739 -36.08 -13.42 -7.42
N ARG A 740 -36.85 -14.50 -7.35
CA ARG A 740 -38.14 -14.61 -8.04
C ARG A 740 -39.15 -13.60 -7.51
N ASP A 741 -39.22 -13.42 -6.19
CA ASP A 741 -40.11 -12.48 -5.53
C ASP A 741 -39.73 -11.02 -5.78
N VAL A 742 -38.42 -10.71 -5.79
CA VAL A 742 -37.91 -9.40 -6.20
C VAL A 742 -38.26 -9.12 -7.66
N ARG A 743 -38.01 -10.06 -8.57
CA ARG A 743 -38.39 -9.94 -10.00
C ARG A 743 -39.88 -9.68 -10.18
N ARG A 744 -40.73 -10.42 -9.45
CA ARG A 744 -42.19 -10.24 -9.46
C ARG A 744 -42.59 -8.86 -8.96
N SER A 745 -42.01 -8.44 -7.83
CA SER A 745 -42.37 -7.21 -7.15
C SER A 745 -41.88 -5.98 -7.93
N MET A 746 -40.69 -6.06 -8.53
CA MET A 746 -40.18 -5.05 -9.45
C MET A 746 -41.08 -4.91 -10.67
N THR A 747 -41.54 -6.01 -11.28
CA THR A 747 -42.51 -5.97 -12.39
C THR A 747 -43.77 -5.20 -12.00
N LEU A 748 -44.37 -5.51 -10.84
CA LEU A 748 -45.57 -4.85 -10.37
C LEU A 748 -45.37 -3.36 -10.10
N TYR A 749 -44.20 -3.00 -9.56
CA TYR A 749 -43.84 -1.63 -9.28
C TYR A 749 -43.65 -0.81 -10.56
N LEU A 750 -42.89 -1.33 -11.53
CA LEU A 750 -42.71 -0.67 -12.84
C LEU A 750 -44.05 -0.52 -13.57
N LEU A 751 -44.91 -1.53 -13.52
CA LEU A 751 -46.27 -1.45 -14.08
C LEU A 751 -47.10 -0.34 -13.43
N ASP A 752 -46.96 -0.14 -12.12
CA ASP A 752 -47.68 0.91 -11.39
C ASP A 752 -47.21 2.32 -11.80
N LYS A 753 -45.92 2.47 -12.12
CA LYS A 753 -45.35 3.72 -12.65
C LYS A 753 -45.89 4.12 -14.02
N LEU A 754 -46.41 3.18 -14.80
CA LEU A 754 -46.99 3.45 -16.12
C LEU A 754 -48.46 3.87 -16.06
N LYS A 755 -49.11 3.79 -14.90
CA LYS A 755 -50.53 4.14 -14.75
C LYS A 755 -50.73 5.66 -14.65
N PRO A 756 -51.95 6.15 -14.95
CA PRO A 756 -52.36 7.51 -14.58
C PRO A 756 -52.35 7.71 -13.06
N ILE A 757 -52.11 8.95 -12.62
CA ILE A 757 -52.19 9.32 -11.20
C ILE A 757 -53.64 9.24 -10.72
N LYS A 758 -53.82 8.75 -9.49
CA LYS A 758 -55.07 8.88 -8.73
C LYS A 758 -54.97 10.09 -7.79
N GLY A 759 -55.30 11.29 -8.26
CA GLY A 759 -55.22 12.52 -7.45
C GLY A 759 -54.75 13.75 -8.24
N ASN A 760 -54.44 14.85 -7.53
CA ASN A 760 -53.96 16.10 -8.14
C ASN A 760 -52.50 15.95 -8.61
N PRO A 761 -52.21 16.05 -9.93
CA PRO A 761 -50.86 16.04 -10.49
C PRO A 761 -49.92 17.10 -9.90
N GLU A 762 -50.44 18.28 -9.57
CA GLU A 762 -49.66 19.45 -9.13
C GLU A 762 -48.92 19.24 -7.80
N SER A 763 -49.32 18.24 -7.02
CA SER A 763 -48.68 17.89 -5.74
C SER A 763 -47.31 17.22 -5.88
N ARG A 764 -46.79 17.09 -7.10
CA ARG A 764 -45.52 16.41 -7.40
C ARG A 764 -44.40 17.39 -7.73
N MET A 765 -43.17 16.93 -7.49
CA MET A 765 -41.96 17.74 -7.65
C MET A 765 -41.43 17.75 -9.09
N LEU A 766 -41.71 16.72 -9.89
CA LEU A 766 -41.30 16.66 -11.30
C LEU A 766 -42.40 17.26 -12.18
N ASN A 767 -42.38 18.58 -12.31
CA ASN A 767 -43.30 19.34 -13.17
C ASN A 767 -42.65 19.80 -14.48
N THR A 768 -41.33 19.65 -14.59
CA THR A 768 -40.55 20.07 -15.76
C THR A 768 -39.63 18.92 -16.18
N PRO A 769 -39.52 18.59 -17.47
CA PRO A 769 -38.53 17.63 -17.96
C PRO A 769 -37.11 18.21 -17.79
N LEU A 770 -36.13 17.31 -17.62
CA LEU A 770 -34.70 17.64 -17.57
C LEU A 770 -34.05 17.62 -18.96
N HIS A 771 -34.84 17.30 -20.00
CA HIS A 771 -34.40 16.99 -21.36
C HIS A 771 -35.43 17.49 -22.39
N ASP A 772 -35.10 17.41 -23.67
CA ASP A 772 -35.97 17.89 -24.76
C ASP A 772 -36.88 16.80 -25.39
N PHE A 773 -36.88 15.55 -24.89
CA PHE A 773 -37.76 14.51 -25.42
C PHE A 773 -39.25 14.86 -25.28
N GLU A 774 -39.98 14.68 -26.37
CA GLU A 774 -41.42 14.93 -26.44
C GLU A 774 -42.24 13.92 -25.61
N GLY A 775 -43.41 14.39 -25.15
CA GLY A 775 -44.41 13.54 -24.51
C GLY A 775 -44.33 13.49 -22.99
N PHE A 776 -43.63 14.42 -22.33
CA PHE A 776 -43.73 14.62 -20.88
C PHE A 776 -45.19 14.80 -20.43
N ASP A 777 -45.63 14.03 -19.44
CA ASP A 777 -47.03 13.97 -19.02
C ASP A 777 -47.18 13.99 -17.48
N PRO A 778 -47.42 15.16 -16.86
CA PRO A 778 -47.55 15.27 -15.42
C PRO A 778 -48.75 14.49 -14.85
N SER A 779 -49.72 14.08 -15.69
CA SER A 779 -50.88 13.29 -15.25
C SER A 779 -50.55 11.81 -15.00
N ARG A 780 -49.32 11.36 -15.32
CA ARG A 780 -48.86 9.97 -15.16
C ARG A 780 -48.01 9.75 -13.92
N MET A 781 -48.02 8.50 -13.44
CA MET A 781 -47.26 8.12 -12.24
C MET A 781 -45.75 8.32 -12.43
N GLU A 782 -45.21 8.13 -13.63
CA GLU A 782 -43.92 8.61 -14.09
C GLU A 782 -44.16 9.60 -15.26
N PRO A 783 -43.86 10.90 -15.09
CA PRO A 783 -44.15 11.90 -16.11
C PRO A 783 -43.14 11.90 -17.26
N ASP A 784 -41.90 11.47 -17.00
CA ASP A 784 -40.81 11.52 -17.97
C ASP A 784 -40.96 10.37 -19.01
N PRO A 785 -40.94 10.67 -20.33
CA PRO A 785 -41.06 9.66 -21.37
C PRO A 785 -39.83 8.74 -21.47
N VAL A 786 -38.62 9.21 -21.15
CA VAL A 786 -37.39 8.41 -21.15
C VAL A 786 -37.49 7.31 -20.09
N TRP A 787 -37.91 7.68 -18.87
CA TRP A 787 -38.11 6.72 -17.79
C TRP A 787 -39.25 5.74 -18.07
N ARG A 788 -40.36 6.19 -18.67
CA ARG A 788 -41.46 5.28 -19.08
C ARG A 788 -41.00 4.27 -20.13
N THR A 789 -40.22 4.69 -21.11
CA THR A 789 -39.61 3.79 -22.11
C THR A 789 -38.69 2.78 -21.45
N ALA A 790 -37.80 3.22 -20.56
CA ALA A 790 -36.93 2.30 -19.82
C ALA A 790 -37.71 1.32 -18.93
N TYR A 791 -38.79 1.77 -18.27
CA TYR A 791 -39.65 0.87 -17.49
C TYR A 791 -40.34 -0.18 -18.37
N LEU A 792 -40.75 0.18 -19.59
CA LEU A 792 -41.30 -0.80 -20.54
C LEU A 792 -40.24 -1.81 -20.98
N ARG A 793 -39.04 -1.35 -21.38
CA ARG A 793 -37.93 -2.25 -21.75
C ARG A 793 -37.50 -3.15 -20.59
N ALA A 794 -37.45 -2.60 -19.38
CA ALA A 794 -37.22 -3.36 -18.15
C ALA A 794 -38.33 -4.39 -17.89
N LEU A 795 -39.60 -4.09 -18.17
CA LEU A 795 -40.69 -5.08 -18.06
C LEU A 795 -40.53 -6.25 -19.04
N ASP A 796 -40.02 -5.99 -20.24
CA ASP A 796 -39.71 -7.02 -21.24
C ASP A 796 -38.59 -7.93 -20.77
N ASP A 797 -37.48 -7.33 -20.31
CA ASP A 797 -36.34 -8.08 -19.76
C ASP A 797 -36.68 -8.79 -18.45
N LEU A 798 -37.54 -8.23 -17.61
CA LEU A 798 -38.09 -8.95 -16.46
C LEU A 798 -38.96 -10.13 -16.91
N ALA A 799 -39.52 -10.14 -18.12
CA ALA A 799 -40.26 -11.24 -18.72
C ALA A 799 -41.24 -11.95 -17.75
N VAL A 800 -42.03 -11.17 -16.99
CA VAL A 800 -43.06 -11.70 -16.09
C VAL A 800 -44.43 -11.37 -16.65
N LYS A 801 -45.20 -12.39 -17.04
CA LYS A 801 -46.62 -12.29 -17.40
C LYS A 801 -47.46 -12.70 -16.19
N GLN A 802 -47.88 -11.71 -15.41
CA GLN A 802 -48.81 -11.98 -14.30
C GLN A 802 -50.20 -12.37 -14.81
N THR A 803 -50.64 -13.57 -14.45
CA THR A 803 -51.98 -14.08 -14.73
C THR A 803 -52.80 -14.09 -13.44
N GLY A 804 -53.89 -13.31 -13.39
CA GLY A 804 -54.79 -13.25 -12.23
C GLY A 804 -55.83 -12.14 -12.34
N LYS A 805 -56.97 -12.27 -11.64
CA LYS A 805 -58.01 -11.22 -11.59
C LYS A 805 -57.43 -9.96 -10.96
N GLY A 806 -57.39 -8.86 -11.71
CA GLY A 806 -56.97 -7.53 -11.21
C GLY A 806 -55.49 -7.18 -11.35
N HIS A 807 -54.63 -8.12 -11.75
CA HIS A 807 -53.16 -7.90 -11.89
C HIS A 807 -52.64 -8.18 -13.31
N SER A 808 -53.53 -8.21 -14.30
CA SER A 808 -53.10 -8.38 -15.69
C SER A 808 -52.28 -7.18 -16.13
N ILE A 809 -51.08 -7.45 -16.66
CA ILE A 809 -50.18 -6.46 -17.25
C ILE A 809 -50.76 -5.93 -18.58
N ASP A 810 -51.51 -6.77 -19.31
CA ASP A 810 -51.99 -6.48 -20.65
C ASP A 810 -52.91 -5.23 -20.75
N PRO A 811 -53.92 -5.01 -19.87
CA PRO A 811 -54.73 -3.81 -19.90
C PRO A 811 -53.92 -2.52 -19.71
N VAL A 812 -52.88 -2.55 -18.86
CA VAL A 812 -52.02 -1.38 -18.63
C VAL A 812 -51.18 -1.12 -19.87
N LEU A 813 -50.49 -2.14 -20.41
CA LEU A 813 -49.67 -1.97 -21.61
C LEU A 813 -50.49 -1.57 -22.83
N ARG A 814 -51.69 -2.13 -23.01
CA ARG A 814 -52.62 -1.71 -24.07
C ARG A 814 -52.96 -0.23 -23.95
N LYS A 815 -53.33 0.21 -22.74
CA LYS A 815 -53.66 1.61 -22.48
C LYS A 815 -52.47 2.54 -22.73
N VAL A 816 -51.27 2.14 -22.32
CA VAL A 816 -50.03 2.89 -22.61
C VAL A 816 -49.79 2.96 -24.12
N SER A 817 -49.93 1.85 -24.86
CA SER A 817 -49.75 1.86 -26.32
C SER A 817 -50.76 2.71 -27.08
N GLU A 818 -51.95 2.95 -26.52
CA GLU A 818 -53.03 3.68 -27.17
C GLU A 818 -53.10 5.16 -26.74
N GLU A 819 -52.72 5.48 -25.50
CA GLU A 819 -53.01 6.79 -24.87
C GLU A 819 -51.77 7.53 -24.35
N ASP A 820 -50.56 6.99 -24.46
CA ASP A 820 -49.35 7.71 -24.06
C ASP A 820 -49.07 8.91 -24.98
N LEU A 821 -48.59 10.04 -24.45
CA LEU A 821 -48.31 11.22 -25.26
C LEU A 821 -47.04 11.08 -26.11
N SER A 822 -46.12 10.19 -25.71
CA SER A 822 -44.86 9.98 -26.43
C SER A 822 -45.01 8.82 -27.43
N PRO A 823 -44.80 9.05 -28.75
CA PRO A 823 -44.83 7.98 -29.75
C PRO A 823 -43.84 6.86 -29.45
N MET A 824 -42.65 7.21 -28.94
CA MET A 824 -41.63 6.25 -28.50
C MET A 824 -42.17 5.30 -27.42
N VAL A 825 -42.87 5.85 -26.41
CA VAL A 825 -43.44 5.04 -25.33
C VAL A 825 -44.56 4.14 -25.87
N GLN A 826 -45.38 4.64 -26.81
CA GLN A 826 -46.44 3.85 -27.46
C GLN A 826 -45.87 2.65 -28.23
N GLU A 827 -44.88 2.88 -29.08
CA GLU A 827 -44.24 1.84 -29.90
C GLU A 827 -43.61 0.75 -29.04
N VAL A 828 -42.82 1.13 -28.03
CA VAL A 828 -42.20 0.19 -27.11
C VAL A 828 -43.27 -0.59 -26.34
N ALA A 829 -44.37 0.05 -25.91
CA ALA A 829 -45.46 -0.66 -25.24
C ALA A 829 -46.11 -1.74 -26.12
N VAL A 830 -46.24 -1.51 -27.44
CA VAL A 830 -46.73 -2.52 -28.39
C VAL A 830 -45.77 -3.71 -28.48
N GLU A 831 -44.46 -3.45 -28.58
CA GLU A 831 -43.43 -4.49 -28.64
C GLU A 831 -43.44 -5.36 -27.38
N VAL A 832 -43.35 -4.73 -26.21
CA VAL A 832 -43.29 -5.40 -24.91
C VAL A 832 -44.58 -6.19 -24.65
N ARG A 833 -45.74 -5.62 -24.99
CA ARG A 833 -47.03 -6.33 -24.88
C ARG A 833 -47.03 -7.60 -25.72
N ARG A 834 -46.52 -7.55 -26.95
CA ARG A 834 -46.41 -8.71 -27.85
C ARG A 834 -45.45 -9.76 -27.27
N GLY A 835 -44.29 -9.33 -26.78
CA GLY A 835 -43.29 -10.20 -26.14
C GLY A 835 -43.88 -10.95 -24.94
N LEU A 836 -44.51 -10.23 -24.01
CA LEU A 836 -45.12 -10.82 -22.82
C LEU A 836 -46.33 -11.71 -23.13
N GLN A 837 -47.12 -11.43 -24.16
CA GLN A 837 -48.23 -12.30 -24.58
C GLN A 837 -47.74 -13.68 -25.02
N ASN A 838 -46.56 -13.77 -25.64
CA ASN A 838 -45.96 -15.01 -26.12
C ASN A 838 -45.45 -15.91 -24.98
N LEU A 839 -45.32 -15.41 -23.74
CA LEU A 839 -44.94 -16.22 -22.59
C LEU A 839 -46.06 -17.23 -22.25
N ARG A 840 -45.73 -18.52 -22.37
CA ARG A 840 -46.67 -19.63 -22.09
C ARG A 840 -46.81 -19.91 -20.60
N THR A 841 -45.72 -19.84 -19.85
CA THR A 841 -45.63 -20.24 -18.43
C THR A 841 -45.81 -19.09 -17.45
N GLY A 842 -46.05 -17.87 -17.96
CA GLY A 842 -46.06 -16.66 -17.12
C GLY A 842 -44.67 -16.07 -16.87
N TRP A 843 -43.60 -16.74 -17.27
CA TRP A 843 -42.21 -16.34 -17.00
C TRP A 843 -41.33 -16.57 -18.22
N GLY A 844 -40.39 -15.66 -18.48
CA GLY A 844 -39.32 -15.85 -19.45
C GLY A 844 -38.29 -16.87 -18.94
N PRO A 845 -37.69 -17.67 -19.85
CA PRO A 845 -36.63 -18.60 -19.50
C PRO A 845 -35.36 -17.84 -19.09
N GLY A 846 -34.58 -18.42 -18.17
CA GLY A 846 -33.31 -17.86 -17.72
C GLY A 846 -33.24 -17.60 -16.22
N SER A 847 -32.06 -17.19 -15.75
CA SER A 847 -31.82 -16.87 -14.34
C SER A 847 -32.59 -15.62 -13.92
N HIS A 848 -33.30 -15.68 -12.78
CA HIS A 848 -33.97 -14.52 -12.19
C HIS A 848 -33.00 -13.35 -11.96
N ARG A 849 -31.76 -13.65 -11.56
CA ARG A 849 -30.69 -12.65 -11.37
C ARG A 849 -30.37 -11.92 -12.68
N ARG A 850 -30.15 -12.66 -13.76
CA ARG A 850 -29.89 -12.07 -15.09
C ARG A 850 -31.01 -11.11 -15.51
N HIS A 851 -32.27 -11.52 -15.34
CA HIS A 851 -33.42 -10.67 -15.66
C HIS A 851 -33.49 -9.40 -14.82
N LEU A 852 -33.10 -9.48 -13.53
CA LEU A 852 -33.03 -8.30 -12.65
C LEU A 852 -31.93 -7.32 -13.08
N PHE A 853 -30.72 -7.81 -13.38
CA PHE A 853 -29.62 -6.98 -13.88
C PHE A 853 -29.95 -6.33 -15.22
N GLN A 854 -30.54 -7.07 -16.15
CA GLN A 854 -30.99 -6.53 -17.43
C GLN A 854 -32.06 -5.43 -17.26
N ALA A 855 -33.00 -5.61 -16.34
CA ALA A 855 -33.99 -4.58 -16.00
C ALA A 855 -33.35 -3.34 -15.37
N TRP A 856 -32.37 -3.55 -14.49
CA TRP A 856 -31.61 -2.48 -13.84
C TRP A 856 -30.73 -1.70 -14.82
N TRP A 857 -30.17 -2.36 -15.84
CA TRP A 857 -29.43 -1.72 -16.92
C TRP A 857 -30.25 -0.63 -17.64
N TRP A 858 -31.51 -0.92 -18.00
CA TRP A 858 -32.40 0.08 -18.61
C TRP A 858 -32.69 1.26 -17.69
N ILE A 859 -32.79 1.01 -16.37
CA ILE A 859 -33.04 2.07 -15.38
C ILE A 859 -31.83 3.00 -15.27
N ARG A 860 -30.60 2.46 -15.28
CA ARG A 860 -29.36 3.27 -15.33
C ARG A 860 -29.26 4.07 -16.63
N GLN A 861 -29.71 3.48 -17.75
CA GLN A 861 -29.75 4.17 -19.04
C GLN A 861 -30.69 5.40 -18.99
N ALA A 862 -31.89 5.24 -18.44
CA ALA A 862 -32.83 6.35 -18.27
C ALA A 862 -32.26 7.47 -17.41
N HIS A 863 -31.53 7.13 -16.33
CA HIS A 863 -30.86 8.13 -15.51
C HIS A 863 -29.94 9.01 -16.35
N ARG A 864 -29.00 8.43 -17.12
CA ARG A 864 -28.09 9.24 -17.96
C ARG A 864 -28.81 10.06 -19.03
N ILE A 865 -29.73 9.43 -19.76
CA ILE A 865 -30.45 10.11 -20.84
C ILE A 865 -31.26 11.28 -20.27
N SER A 866 -31.84 11.15 -19.07
CA SER A 866 -32.56 12.27 -18.44
C SER A 866 -31.69 13.46 -18.09
N PHE A 867 -30.37 13.28 -17.94
CA PHE A 867 -29.39 14.36 -17.77
C PHE A 867 -28.75 14.80 -19.09
N ASN A 868 -29.31 14.42 -20.24
CA ASN A 868 -28.73 14.66 -21.57
C ASN A 868 -27.28 14.17 -21.70
N ALA A 869 -26.93 13.09 -20.98
CA ALA A 869 -25.57 12.54 -20.99
C ALA A 869 -25.44 11.39 -22.00
N GLU A 870 -24.32 11.36 -22.72
CA GLU A 870 -24.02 10.31 -23.69
C GLU A 870 -23.79 8.95 -23.03
N ILE A 871 -24.07 7.87 -23.76
CA ILE A 871 -23.83 6.49 -23.35
C ILE A 871 -22.85 5.88 -24.33
N ASP A 872 -21.80 5.25 -23.81
CA ASP A 872 -20.95 4.38 -24.62
C ASP A 872 -21.70 3.07 -24.83
N GLU A 873 -22.41 2.96 -25.94
CA GLU A 873 -23.26 1.79 -26.22
C GLU A 873 -22.46 0.48 -26.29
N VAL A 874 -21.22 0.53 -26.77
CA VAL A 874 -20.38 -0.66 -26.92
C VAL A 874 -20.04 -1.20 -25.53
N GLU A 875 -19.51 -0.33 -24.68
CA GLU A 875 -19.08 -0.71 -23.34
C GLU A 875 -20.27 -1.00 -22.42
N ALA A 876 -21.35 -0.22 -22.50
CA ALA A 876 -22.57 -0.49 -21.75
C ALA A 876 -23.20 -1.85 -22.11
N ASN A 877 -23.13 -2.27 -23.38
CA ASN A 877 -23.57 -3.61 -23.80
C ASN A 877 -22.61 -4.71 -23.34
N ARG A 878 -21.30 -4.44 -23.28
CA ARG A 878 -20.32 -5.36 -22.68
C ARG A 878 -20.67 -5.62 -21.22
N VAL A 879 -20.85 -4.55 -20.44
CA VAL A 879 -21.26 -4.60 -19.02
C VAL A 879 -22.57 -5.38 -18.85
N ARG A 880 -23.61 -5.10 -19.65
CA ARG A 880 -24.90 -5.82 -19.61
C ARG A 880 -24.75 -7.34 -19.75
N ASN A 881 -23.76 -7.79 -20.53
CA ASN A 881 -23.55 -9.21 -20.83
C ASN A 881 -22.66 -9.93 -19.81
N THR A 882 -21.87 -9.19 -19.03
CA THR A 882 -20.93 -9.73 -18.05
C THR A 882 -21.40 -9.55 -16.61
N GLU A 883 -22.17 -8.52 -16.29
CA GLU A 883 -22.43 -8.10 -14.90
C GLU A 883 -23.16 -9.11 -14.01
N PHE A 884 -23.93 -10.03 -14.62
CA PHE A 884 -24.68 -11.07 -13.91
C PHE A 884 -23.94 -12.40 -13.80
N ARG A 885 -22.79 -12.54 -14.49
CA ARG A 885 -21.87 -13.67 -14.34
C ARG A 885 -21.15 -13.51 -13.01
#